data_AF-A0A084VZZ5-F1
#
_entry.id   AF-A0A084VZZ5-F1
#
_cell.length_a   1.000
_cell.length_b   1.000
_cell.length_c   1.000
_cell.angle_alpha   90.00
_cell.angle_beta   90.00
_cell.angle_gamma   90.00
#
_symmetry.space_group_name_H-M   'P 1'
#
loop_
_entity.id
_entity.type
_entity.pdbx_description
1 polymer ?
#
loop_
_entity_poly.entity_id
_entity_poly.type
_entity_poly.pdbx_seq_one_letter_code
_entity_poly.pdbx_strand_id
1 'polypeptide(L)'
;MDSRKDIYNLWVQYTTKNDETYFRQFIAGFVSIWHSQLQLDFENAPRWDTVAPDLGPHLSRLPDELLPAIEKFLIIARDGCENVRDDVSVDGEAMRENVLLVQCLTVICRHFENIAAVIKSSYISSCIAISNFIIDKLNDESSTDIETDVLFVKSVAQLLEVLYDPYLTWRSYLKGEHADYGRLSYKISPMHPEIVPFIYDCFQSGKVTKNSQIGKDLVHILGAHNGLRAISPATVTIIIDVIAKWESDADLRRLMLHCFSLMAVILQKSSPEQRQIDLLTIFQLYIGAIRDLLTTDHFLAKGSPVASFELSHDDDNYIDIGALGAAIASVQEFIPEHSNKLILCNALFEAKFLSHLVQIPEQVKKWNIDHQTLGTVLVKTLQALCNDSDKMQYNVMHTNNINVLFDGLKGFGKPSANLINQCLGFAFDETDRRQVNPAVVTKLIEWIPMMGENEQNMLSEVLLKKCAATMQSKQHVCSQKTIKLIVDKCLSDSNRLSAKCTINLLKLVEELAKYSILPAEVNSLFRLLRDEMQFEYRKQLLETILRVSHHRATMGTMPDSFLDIQSNTSGITIPEIRKWDTTHGFVFHTWLRLEEESSMAQNYRRQLFSLTTTYGTGYEFFVQKNGNFVVSVITKKEFFTATAQSPQLLDGRWHSVTVSVVPPKRLFSYHQINVYIDSVQKLGSTMKYASFAEVFHYCSIGAPYNNFRKLSHTSHQSNSARMSPVPDGTPGTPSAEREERQARSGGLFPNIIERTFFPGLVSQVPNYFTLPSKSTSSLDPSVKSYPIGMQDLVFGEAICLKGQLGAVLLADTNVNLKSLFEAGPNVANVLATDIIESFDMASKFVFAFAPNACFDGLCLDLAPGNQYNGHLVASVASTLSLQNTLNGIGGMVVLLPILDSISRMPDGDIPSSNELISLSPVESPLKEENFGDWEMLQLNSLTEAKIIQNPIACFLCLLRNFINGSELNKKNVLKNDVIAIVSSLLQQCNERLFDVNVLMAVQLLIESIQNEMPSGNMELLHVLLRDLVFNFRIWAKAQFQIVIGHIQYISTIIKDDRKYFRRHFGIQYMLDVIQEHFTTGTTLPPQDAKMVRESLLRIVKYYLQKEVNINEISSVLNFLTATKHEATVEIIDMLILLIEGKHVNDQLFLLMYEPHMADAMYTLFIDRHFGAEVHTKLIKFITGMLNTKRISSKHKAALRLYTATVECHSLYPGLFPLCYRSSWSRT
;
A
#
# COMPACT_ATOMS: atom_id res chain seq x y z
N MET A 1 71.73 16.46 7.34
CA MET A 1 71.17 16.75 8.70
C MET A 1 71.57 18.16 9.20
N ASP A 2 72.18 18.98 8.35
CA ASP A 2 73.23 19.90 8.79
C ASP A 2 72.66 21.25 9.23
N SER A 3 71.61 21.71 8.54
CA SER A 3 70.83 22.92 8.85
C SER A 3 70.34 23.02 10.30
N ARG A 4 70.11 21.90 11.00
CA ARG A 4 69.74 21.94 12.43
C ARG A 4 70.86 22.47 13.32
N LYS A 5 72.13 22.22 13.00
CA LYS A 5 73.27 22.73 13.79
C LYS A 5 73.43 24.24 13.57
N ASP A 6 73.25 24.69 12.34
CA ASP A 6 73.44 26.08 11.95
C ASP A 6 72.41 27.00 12.63
N ILE A 7 71.15 26.56 12.77
CA ILE A 7 70.10 27.31 13.48
C ILE A 7 70.41 27.45 14.98
N TYR A 8 70.91 26.41 15.67
CA TYR A 8 71.36 26.59 17.06
C TYR A 8 72.55 27.55 17.19
N ASN A 9 73.44 27.61 16.18
CA ASN A 9 74.52 28.61 16.14
C ASN A 9 74.00 30.04 15.90
N LEU A 10 72.88 30.22 15.18
CA LEU A 10 72.20 31.52 15.07
C LEU A 10 71.59 31.94 16.42
N TRP A 11 70.92 31.03 17.14
CA TRP A 11 70.38 31.32 18.47
C TRP A 11 71.46 31.76 19.46
N VAL A 12 72.58 31.02 19.51
CA VAL A 12 73.72 31.36 20.40
C VAL A 12 74.35 32.71 20.00
N GLN A 13 74.36 33.07 18.71
CA GLN A 13 74.81 34.39 18.30
C GLN A 13 73.82 35.51 18.68
N TYR A 14 72.52 35.27 18.61
CA TYR A 14 71.52 36.21 19.13
C TYR A 14 71.72 36.47 20.63
N THR A 15 71.77 35.44 21.47
CA THR A 15 71.89 35.62 22.93
C THR A 15 73.26 36.14 23.39
N THR A 16 74.31 36.00 22.59
CA THR A 16 75.66 36.54 22.92
C THR A 16 75.97 37.91 22.31
N LYS A 17 75.33 38.30 21.21
CA LYS A 17 75.52 39.62 20.56
C LYS A 17 74.37 40.60 20.78
N ASN A 18 73.19 40.11 21.15
CA ASN A 18 71.93 40.88 21.24
C ASN A 18 71.58 41.63 19.93
N ASP A 19 71.85 40.97 18.80
CA ASP A 19 71.64 41.48 17.43
C ASP A 19 70.44 40.77 16.79
N GLU A 20 69.42 41.56 16.43
CA GLU A 20 68.14 41.10 15.91
C GLU A 20 68.24 40.32 14.60
N THR A 21 69.24 40.60 13.77
CA THR A 21 69.39 39.93 12.46
C THR A 21 69.58 38.42 12.61
N TYR A 22 70.32 37.97 13.64
CA TYR A 22 70.47 36.55 13.96
C TYR A 22 69.19 35.92 14.52
N PHE A 23 68.33 36.69 15.20
CA PHE A 23 67.03 36.21 15.68
C PHE A 23 66.04 36.03 14.52
N ARG A 24 65.93 37.02 13.62
CA ARG A 24 65.05 36.93 12.44
C ARG A 24 65.49 35.78 11.51
N GLN A 25 66.79 35.61 11.30
CA GLN A 25 67.34 34.45 10.58
C GLN A 25 67.10 33.11 11.30
N PHE A 26 67.21 33.07 12.64
CA PHE A 26 66.86 31.89 13.44
C PHE A 26 65.40 31.49 13.24
N ILE A 27 64.46 32.45 13.33
CA ILE A 27 63.03 32.21 13.15
C ILE A 27 62.75 31.71 11.73
N ALA A 28 63.29 32.36 10.70
CA ALA A 28 63.13 31.93 9.30
C ALA A 28 63.61 30.49 9.06
N GLY A 29 64.81 30.14 9.59
CA GLY A 29 65.34 28.78 9.51
C GLY A 29 64.51 27.75 10.29
N PHE A 30 64.04 28.11 11.50
CA PHE A 30 63.19 27.26 12.34
C PHE A 30 61.86 26.97 11.65
N VAL A 31 61.17 28.01 11.16
CA VAL A 31 59.90 27.92 10.43
C VAL A 31 60.06 27.04 9.19
N SER A 32 61.12 27.25 8.40
CA SER A 32 61.44 26.44 7.20
C SER A 32 61.63 24.95 7.52
N ILE A 33 62.43 24.62 8.56
CA ILE A 33 62.63 23.23 8.98
C ILE A 33 61.31 22.56 9.41
N TRP A 34 60.46 23.25 10.17
CA TRP A 34 59.21 22.65 10.65
C TRP A 34 58.11 22.57 9.59
N HIS A 35 58.05 23.49 8.63
CA HIS A 35 57.15 23.37 7.47
C HIS A 35 57.47 22.16 6.59
N SER A 36 58.72 21.68 6.57
CA SER A 36 59.08 20.43 5.89
C SER A 36 58.70 19.14 6.64
N GLN A 37 58.20 19.24 7.88
CA GLN A 37 57.93 18.10 8.79
C GLN A 37 56.49 18.09 9.32
N LEU A 38 55.79 19.23 9.32
CA LEU A 38 54.39 19.38 9.72
C LEU A 38 53.51 19.63 8.49
N GLN A 39 52.40 18.90 8.39
CA GLN A 39 51.35 19.19 7.42
C GLN A 39 50.56 20.43 7.89
N LEU A 40 51.07 21.61 7.52
CA LEU A 40 50.48 22.93 7.80
C LEU A 40 49.62 23.47 6.66
N ASP A 41 49.28 22.62 5.68
CA ASP A 41 48.24 22.89 4.70
C ASP A 41 46.86 22.62 5.34
N PHE A 42 46.15 23.70 5.69
CA PHE A 42 44.81 23.65 6.30
C PHE A 42 43.70 23.39 5.27
N GLU A 43 43.99 23.49 3.98
CA GLU A 43 43.04 23.17 2.90
C GLU A 43 43.07 21.63 2.69
N ASN A 44 44.28 21.07 2.53
CA ASN A 44 44.52 19.62 2.59
C ASN A 44 44.74 19.11 4.03
N ALA A 45 44.00 19.66 5.02
CA ALA A 45 44.09 19.25 6.41
C ALA A 45 43.84 17.72 6.62
N PRO A 46 44.64 17.04 7.46
CA PRO A 46 44.47 15.62 7.80
C PRO A 46 43.23 15.37 8.67
N ARG A 47 42.82 14.10 8.75
CA ARG A 47 41.64 13.64 9.50
C ARG A 47 41.87 13.71 11.01
N TRP A 48 40.87 14.13 11.78
CA TRP A 48 40.97 14.38 13.23
C TRP A 48 41.52 13.21 14.08
N ASP A 49 41.31 11.96 13.65
CA ASP A 49 41.80 10.75 14.32
C ASP A 49 43.28 10.43 14.01
N THR A 50 43.85 11.01 12.95
CA THR A 50 45.26 10.91 12.59
C THR A 50 46.13 12.01 13.21
N VAL A 51 45.52 13.04 13.83
CA VAL A 51 46.25 14.15 14.45
C VAL A 51 46.79 13.73 15.83
N ALA A 52 48.07 13.34 15.86
CA ALA A 52 48.78 13.05 17.09
C ALA A 52 49.10 14.33 17.90
N PRO A 53 49.06 14.29 19.25
CA PRO A 53 49.21 15.48 20.11
C PRO A 53 50.65 15.98 20.25
N ASP A 54 51.62 15.19 19.79
CA ASP A 54 53.07 15.36 19.98
C ASP A 54 53.83 15.76 18.69
N LEU A 55 53.10 16.13 17.63
CA LEU A 55 53.67 16.44 16.31
C LEU A 55 54.65 17.63 16.31
N GLY A 56 54.41 18.64 17.17
CA GLY A 56 55.23 19.85 17.25
C GLY A 56 56.44 19.78 18.19
N PRO A 57 57.29 20.82 18.21
CA PRO A 57 58.42 20.91 19.15
C PRO A 57 57.94 21.11 20.61
N HIS A 58 58.16 20.11 21.47
CA HIS A 58 57.96 20.22 22.92
C HIS A 58 58.85 21.33 23.54
N LEU A 59 58.28 22.21 24.36
CA LEU A 59 58.95 23.42 24.88
C LEU A 59 60.31 23.17 25.57
N SER A 60 60.47 22.09 26.35
CA SER A 60 61.76 21.75 27.00
C SER A 60 62.91 21.39 26.05
N ARG A 61 62.69 21.39 24.73
CA ARG A 61 63.72 21.26 23.69
C ARG A 61 63.99 22.57 22.95
N LEU A 62 63.29 23.65 23.32
CA LEU A 62 63.47 25.00 22.80
C LEU A 62 64.18 25.87 23.86
N PRO A 63 64.78 27.00 23.49
CA PRO A 63 65.32 27.96 24.46
C PRO A 63 64.21 28.61 25.28
N ASP A 64 64.38 28.72 26.60
CA ASP A 64 63.37 29.30 27.51
C ASP A 64 63.02 30.77 27.16
N GLU A 65 63.99 31.53 26.63
CA GLU A 65 63.82 32.93 26.21
C GLU A 65 63.14 33.09 24.83
N LEU A 66 62.88 32.01 24.08
CA LEU A 66 62.31 32.10 22.73
C LEU A 66 60.90 32.70 22.73
N LEU A 67 60.05 32.26 23.65
CA LEU A 67 58.69 32.79 23.78
C LEU A 67 58.69 34.29 24.19
N PRO A 68 59.37 34.71 25.29
CA PRO A 68 59.53 36.12 25.63
C PRO A 68 60.13 37.00 24.52
N ALA A 69 61.07 36.47 23.72
CA ALA A 69 61.62 37.20 22.57
C ALA A 69 60.56 37.45 21.49
N ILE A 70 59.77 36.42 21.14
CA ILE A 70 58.64 36.57 20.20
C ILE A 70 57.60 37.56 20.75
N GLU A 71 57.31 37.53 22.05
CA GLU A 71 56.35 38.45 22.70
C GLU A 71 56.82 39.90 22.59
N LYS A 72 58.11 40.16 22.89
CA LYS A 72 58.74 41.47 22.74
C LYS A 72 58.62 42.01 21.32
N PHE A 73 58.92 41.21 20.29
CA PHE A 73 58.88 41.69 18.90
C PHE A 73 57.45 41.89 18.38
N LEU A 74 56.48 41.08 18.81
CA LEU A 74 55.06 41.31 18.49
C LEU A 74 54.48 42.54 19.20
N ILE A 75 54.92 42.85 20.42
CA ILE A 75 54.58 44.11 21.10
C ILE A 75 55.18 45.31 20.35
N ILE A 76 56.45 45.24 19.93
CA ILE A 76 57.07 46.29 19.11
C ILE A 76 56.33 46.49 17.77
N ALA A 77 55.87 45.41 17.14
CA ALA A 77 55.07 45.48 15.92
C ALA A 77 53.69 46.14 16.16
N ARG A 78 53.00 45.80 17.25
CA ARG A 78 51.73 46.44 17.64
C ARG A 78 51.93 47.93 17.92
N ASP A 79 52.87 48.26 18.80
CA ASP A 79 53.14 49.65 19.18
C ASP A 79 53.60 50.48 17.96
N GLY A 80 54.29 49.84 17.01
CA GLY A 80 54.62 50.42 15.71
C GLY A 80 53.39 50.75 14.86
N CYS A 81 52.38 49.89 14.83
CA CYS A 81 51.12 50.13 14.11
C CYS A 81 50.25 51.20 14.81
N GLU A 82 50.13 51.15 16.14
CA GLU A 82 49.31 52.09 16.93
C GLU A 82 49.84 53.53 16.91
N ASN A 83 51.13 53.74 16.63
CA ASN A 83 51.77 55.07 16.61
C ASN A 83 51.97 55.66 15.20
N VAL A 84 51.48 55.02 14.13
CA VAL A 84 51.59 55.60 12.77
C VAL A 84 50.71 56.85 12.67
N ARG A 85 51.33 58.00 12.37
CA ARG A 85 50.64 59.21 11.91
C ARG A 85 50.92 59.40 10.42
N ASP A 86 49.92 59.06 9.61
CA ASP A 86 49.61 59.52 8.24
C ASP A 86 50.67 59.45 7.10
N ASP A 87 51.98 59.41 7.37
CA ASP A 87 53.03 59.66 6.35
C ASP A 87 54.20 58.65 6.36
N VAL A 88 54.11 57.54 7.10
CA VAL A 88 55.13 56.45 7.07
C VAL A 88 54.46 55.09 6.93
N SER A 89 54.60 54.48 5.75
CA SER A 89 54.22 53.09 5.51
C SER A 89 55.06 52.14 6.38
N VAL A 90 54.40 51.21 7.09
CA VAL A 90 55.09 50.07 7.71
C VAL A 90 55.83 49.31 6.62
N ASP A 91 57.14 49.09 6.83
CA ASP A 91 58.01 48.49 5.81
C ASP A 91 57.59 47.03 5.52
N GLY A 92 57.50 46.69 4.24
CA GLY A 92 56.99 45.38 3.79
C GLY A 92 57.87 44.22 4.25
N GLU A 93 59.18 44.46 4.38
CA GLU A 93 60.11 43.49 4.94
C GLU A 93 59.83 43.23 6.43
N ALA A 94 59.57 44.28 7.22
CA ALA A 94 59.22 44.14 8.65
C ALA A 94 57.88 43.41 8.85
N MET A 95 56.88 43.64 8.00
CA MET A 95 55.63 42.86 8.06
C MET A 95 55.88 41.38 7.71
N ARG A 96 56.69 41.10 6.69
CA ARG A 96 57.08 39.73 6.29
C ARG A 96 57.83 38.99 7.40
N GLU A 97 58.65 39.70 8.19
CA GLU A 97 59.29 39.12 9.38
C GLU A 97 58.28 38.84 10.51
N ASN A 98 57.24 39.67 10.67
CA ASN A 98 56.21 39.45 11.69
C ASN A 98 55.28 38.28 11.33
N VAL A 99 55.01 38.04 10.05
CA VAL A 99 54.37 36.79 9.55
C VAL A 99 55.13 35.56 10.06
N LEU A 100 56.47 35.56 9.96
CA LEU A 100 57.30 34.44 10.41
C LEU A 100 57.25 34.22 11.94
N LEU A 101 57.04 35.27 12.76
CA LEU A 101 56.81 35.13 14.20
C LEU A 101 55.49 34.39 14.49
N VAL A 102 54.41 34.75 13.80
CA VAL A 102 53.09 34.10 13.95
C VAL A 102 53.12 32.65 13.46
N GLN A 103 53.82 32.38 12.36
CA GLN A 103 54.05 31.01 11.87
C GLN A 103 54.92 30.17 12.84
N CYS A 104 55.91 30.78 13.49
CA CYS A 104 56.70 30.13 14.55
C CYS A 104 55.84 29.74 15.76
N LEU A 105 54.97 30.64 16.23
CA LEU A 105 53.98 30.31 17.26
C LEU A 105 53.04 29.18 16.82
N THR A 106 52.58 29.18 15.56
CA THR A 106 51.70 28.14 15.00
C THR A 106 52.39 26.77 15.01
N VAL A 107 53.65 26.70 14.60
CA VAL A 107 54.50 25.49 14.71
C VAL A 107 54.61 25.01 16.16
N ILE A 108 54.90 25.91 17.10
CA ILE A 108 55.02 25.58 18.54
C ILE A 108 53.70 25.04 19.09
N CYS A 109 52.55 25.55 18.63
CA CYS A 109 51.22 25.12 19.09
C CYS A 109 50.78 23.74 18.54
N ARG A 110 51.47 23.16 17.54
CA ARG A 110 51.21 21.78 17.09
C ARG A 110 51.61 20.68 18.10
N HIS A 111 52.19 21.06 19.24
CA HIS A 111 52.38 20.18 20.40
C HIS A 111 51.43 20.63 21.53
N PHE A 112 50.43 19.83 21.87
CA PHE A 112 49.23 20.36 22.55
C PHE A 112 49.47 20.87 23.98
N GLU A 113 50.52 20.39 24.65
CA GLU A 113 50.91 20.90 25.97
C GLU A 113 51.40 22.36 25.93
N ASN A 114 51.93 22.82 24.79
CA ASN A 114 52.44 24.18 24.61
C ASN A 114 51.32 25.23 24.53
N ILE A 115 50.14 24.83 24.03
CA ILE A 115 48.96 25.71 23.83
C ILE A 115 48.58 26.45 25.13
N ALA A 116 48.67 25.76 26.26
CA ALA A 116 48.32 26.30 27.58
C ALA A 116 49.34 27.30 28.15
N ALA A 117 50.50 27.49 27.49
CA ALA A 117 51.42 28.59 27.75
C ALA A 117 51.09 29.79 26.84
N VAL A 118 50.92 29.57 25.54
CA VAL A 118 50.64 30.63 24.55
C VAL A 118 49.34 31.39 24.84
N ILE A 119 48.26 30.69 25.25
CA ILE A 119 46.96 31.32 25.57
C ILE A 119 47.02 32.25 26.81
N LYS A 120 48.05 32.13 27.67
CA LYS A 120 48.19 32.95 28.90
C LYS A 120 49.01 34.22 28.72
N SER A 121 49.63 34.40 27.55
CA SER A 121 50.51 35.52 27.21
C SER A 121 49.83 36.51 26.29
N SER A 122 50.42 37.70 26.14
CA SER A 122 49.83 38.84 25.41
C SER A 122 49.88 38.72 23.88
N TYR A 123 50.36 37.59 23.33
CA TYR A 123 50.40 37.32 21.89
C TYR A 123 49.05 37.55 21.21
N ILE A 124 47.97 37.02 21.78
CA ILE A 124 46.64 37.05 21.16
C ILE A 124 46.15 38.49 20.98
N SER A 125 46.22 39.30 22.04
CA SER A 125 45.82 40.71 22.01
C SER A 125 46.68 41.52 21.03
N SER A 126 48.00 41.27 21.01
CA SER A 126 48.92 41.94 20.09
C SER A 126 48.65 41.58 18.62
N CYS A 127 48.40 40.31 18.31
CA CYS A 127 48.02 39.87 16.97
C CYS A 127 46.66 40.41 16.52
N ILE A 128 45.68 40.54 17.43
CA ILE A 128 44.36 41.14 17.14
C ILE A 128 44.52 42.63 16.80
N ALA A 129 45.27 43.39 17.60
CA ALA A 129 45.49 44.82 17.37
C ALA A 129 46.19 45.09 16.02
N ILE A 130 47.23 44.31 15.67
CA ILE A 130 47.89 44.39 14.36
C ILE A 130 46.92 43.99 13.23
N SER A 131 46.10 42.96 13.42
CA SER A 131 45.13 42.51 12.42
C SER A 131 44.04 43.56 12.15
N ASN A 132 43.53 44.26 13.17
CA ASN A 132 42.62 45.39 13.00
C ASN A 132 43.26 46.49 12.14
N PHE A 133 44.49 46.92 12.47
CA PHE A 133 45.19 47.96 11.71
C PHE A 133 45.38 47.57 10.24
N ILE A 134 45.71 46.31 9.96
CA ILE A 134 45.85 45.79 8.58
C ILE A 134 44.49 45.77 7.86
N ILE A 135 43.43 45.30 8.51
CA ILE A 135 42.08 45.23 7.91
C ILE A 135 41.54 46.64 7.57
N ASP A 136 41.86 47.65 8.39
CA ASP A 136 41.49 49.04 8.14
C ASP A 136 42.29 49.63 6.96
N LYS A 137 43.63 49.48 6.97
CA LYS A 137 44.54 49.86 5.88
C LYS A 137 44.15 49.23 4.53
N LEU A 138 43.68 47.98 4.53
CA LEU A 138 43.20 47.26 3.33
C LEU A 138 41.85 47.76 2.80
N ASN A 139 41.09 48.55 3.56
CA ASN A 139 39.80 49.10 3.14
C ASN A 139 39.88 50.52 2.56
N ASP A 140 40.91 51.28 2.97
CA ASP A 140 41.21 52.65 2.52
C ASP A 140 42.17 52.72 1.32
N GLU A 141 42.40 51.59 0.62
CA GLU A 141 43.21 51.46 -0.62
C GLU A 141 44.68 51.94 -0.50
N SER A 142 45.17 52.17 0.73
CA SER A 142 46.50 52.75 1.02
C SER A 142 47.64 51.72 1.14
N SER A 143 47.38 50.46 0.77
CA SER A 143 48.30 49.33 1.00
C SER A 143 49.30 49.12 -0.15
N THR A 144 50.59 49.18 0.18
CA THR A 144 51.70 49.01 -0.78
C THR A 144 52.09 47.55 -1.05
N ASP A 145 51.72 46.60 -0.18
CA ASP A 145 51.96 45.15 -0.34
C ASP A 145 50.77 44.36 0.24
N ILE A 146 49.70 44.26 -0.55
CA ILE A 146 48.46 43.57 -0.21
C ILE A 146 48.72 42.07 0.09
N GLU A 147 49.67 41.43 -0.60
CA GLU A 147 49.92 39.99 -0.45
C GLU A 147 50.51 39.68 0.93
N THR A 148 51.50 40.46 1.38
CA THR A 148 52.10 40.29 2.72
C THR A 148 51.13 40.68 3.85
N ASP A 149 50.34 41.74 3.66
CA ASP A 149 49.30 42.16 4.62
C ASP A 149 48.22 41.06 4.82
N VAL A 150 47.69 40.50 3.72
CA VAL A 150 46.71 39.39 3.75
C VAL A 150 47.33 38.11 4.36
N LEU A 151 48.60 37.81 4.04
CA LEU A 151 49.31 36.65 4.57
C LEU A 151 49.50 36.72 6.11
N PHE A 152 49.64 37.92 6.68
CA PHE A 152 49.65 38.09 8.14
C PHE A 152 48.31 37.69 8.76
N VAL A 153 47.19 38.21 8.23
CA VAL A 153 45.85 37.88 8.75
C VAL A 153 45.53 36.39 8.59
N LYS A 154 45.89 35.76 7.45
CA LYS A 154 45.77 34.30 7.26
C LYS A 154 46.63 33.51 8.26
N SER A 155 47.85 33.98 8.55
CA SER A 155 48.73 33.34 9.55
C SER A 155 48.19 33.48 10.99
N VAL A 156 47.57 34.61 11.34
CA VAL A 156 46.91 34.81 12.65
C VAL A 156 45.67 33.92 12.76
N ALA A 157 44.87 33.79 11.70
CA ALA A 157 43.73 32.88 11.67
C ALA A 157 44.15 31.41 11.85
N GLN A 158 45.22 30.97 11.18
CA GLN A 158 45.80 29.62 11.35
C GLN A 158 46.34 29.38 12.76
N LEU A 159 46.99 30.37 13.39
CA LEU A 159 47.41 30.29 14.79
C LEU A 159 46.20 30.07 15.71
N LEU A 160 45.12 30.85 15.52
CA LEU A 160 43.90 30.75 16.33
C LEU A 160 43.16 29.43 16.09
N GLU A 161 43.13 28.91 14.85
CA GLU A 161 42.58 27.59 14.54
C GLU A 161 43.37 26.47 15.24
N VAL A 162 44.71 26.52 15.27
CA VAL A 162 45.51 25.51 16.01
C VAL A 162 45.35 25.63 17.53
N LEU A 163 45.18 26.84 18.08
CA LEU A 163 44.98 27.07 19.51
C LEU A 163 43.62 26.55 20.03
N TYR A 164 42.58 26.60 19.19
CA TYR A 164 41.20 26.29 19.61
C TYR A 164 40.59 25.03 18.97
N ASP A 165 41.10 24.55 17.84
CA ASP A 165 40.82 23.23 17.26
C ASP A 165 42.14 22.47 16.93
N PRO A 166 42.93 22.10 17.94
CA PRO A 166 44.22 21.43 17.72
C PRO A 166 44.12 20.12 16.92
N TYR A 167 42.96 19.46 16.94
CA TYR A 167 42.63 18.23 16.20
C TYR A 167 42.08 18.47 14.78
N LEU A 168 41.81 19.72 14.37
CA LEU A 168 41.20 20.06 13.07
C LEU A 168 39.84 19.35 12.83
N THR A 169 39.03 19.26 13.89
CA THR A 169 37.66 18.72 13.85
C THR A 169 36.72 19.53 12.96
N TRP A 170 36.91 20.86 12.84
CA TRP A 170 36.16 21.73 11.93
C TRP A 170 36.50 21.45 10.45
N ARG A 171 37.79 21.36 10.12
CA ARG A 171 38.24 20.96 8.76
C ARG A 171 37.80 19.54 8.40
N SER A 172 37.65 18.66 9.39
CA SER A 172 37.06 17.32 9.20
C SER A 172 35.53 17.39 8.99
N TYR A 173 34.82 18.20 9.77
CA TYR A 173 33.37 18.43 9.66
C TYR A 173 32.99 18.95 8.27
N LEU A 174 33.74 19.92 7.72
CA LEU A 174 33.55 20.45 6.36
C LEU A 174 33.78 19.40 5.26
N LYS A 175 34.48 18.29 5.56
CA LYS A 175 34.68 17.14 4.66
C LYS A 175 33.63 16.04 4.88
N GLY A 176 32.61 16.29 5.72
CA GLY A 176 31.57 15.32 6.11
C GLY A 176 31.96 14.37 7.24
N GLU A 177 33.12 14.56 7.87
CA GLU A 177 33.69 13.61 8.83
C GLU A 177 33.55 14.11 10.27
N HIS A 178 32.46 13.72 10.94
CA HIS A 178 32.15 14.14 12.30
C HIS A 178 33.11 13.53 13.36
N ALA A 179 33.64 14.37 14.23
CA ALA A 179 34.52 13.96 15.32
C ALA A 179 33.75 13.47 16.57
N ASP A 180 34.24 12.39 17.18
CA ASP A 180 33.74 11.93 18.48
C ASP A 180 34.44 12.69 19.62
N TYR A 181 33.84 13.82 20.02
CA TYR A 181 34.32 14.66 21.13
C TYR A 181 34.48 13.90 22.46
N GLY A 182 33.90 12.71 22.62
CA GLY A 182 34.10 11.85 23.79
C GLY A 182 35.45 11.09 23.79
N ARG A 183 36.17 11.05 22.66
CA ARG A 183 37.48 10.38 22.51
C ARG A 183 38.68 11.31 22.55
N LEU A 184 38.47 12.62 22.54
CA LEU A 184 39.55 13.60 22.54
C LEU A 184 40.27 13.58 23.89
N SER A 185 41.55 13.24 23.88
CA SER A 185 42.38 13.13 25.08
C SER A 185 42.79 14.49 25.65
N TYR A 186 42.94 15.51 24.80
CA TYR A 186 43.23 16.88 25.18
C TYR A 186 41.95 17.71 25.35
N LYS A 187 41.87 18.48 26.45
CA LYS A 187 40.73 19.38 26.71
C LYS A 187 41.01 20.77 26.17
N ILE A 188 40.24 21.17 25.15
CA ILE A 188 40.33 22.48 24.50
C ILE A 188 40.15 23.61 25.52
N SER A 189 41.05 24.58 25.50
CA SER A 189 41.04 25.76 26.38
C SER A 189 39.95 26.77 25.99
N PRO A 190 39.41 27.56 26.93
CA PRO A 190 38.44 28.61 26.61
C PRO A 190 39.11 29.75 25.81
N MET A 191 38.35 30.33 24.88
CA MET A 191 38.83 31.41 24.01
C MET A 191 39.04 32.74 24.72
N HIS A 192 40.00 33.53 24.23
CA HIS A 192 40.28 34.88 24.71
C HIS A 192 39.07 35.81 24.47
N PRO A 193 38.67 36.66 25.44
CA PRO A 193 37.43 37.44 25.34
C PRO A 193 37.43 38.45 24.19
N GLU A 194 38.59 38.89 23.72
CA GLU A 194 38.76 39.86 22.63
C GLU A 194 38.43 39.28 21.23
N ILE A 195 38.43 37.96 21.05
CA ILE A 195 38.29 37.34 19.71
C ILE A 195 36.86 37.47 19.17
N VAL A 196 35.81 37.36 20.00
CA VAL A 196 34.42 37.51 19.51
C VAL A 196 34.10 38.96 19.12
N PRO A 197 34.44 40.00 19.93
CA PRO A 197 34.33 41.39 19.51
C PRO A 197 35.13 41.70 18.24
N PHE A 198 36.40 41.28 18.15
CA PHE A 198 37.23 41.48 16.96
C PHE A 198 36.55 40.98 15.68
N ILE A 199 36.05 39.73 15.68
CA ILE A 199 35.37 39.17 14.52
C ILE A 199 34.04 39.91 14.25
N TYR A 200 33.30 40.30 15.29
CA TYR A 200 32.06 41.08 15.14
C TYR A 200 32.31 42.45 14.50
N ASP A 201 33.28 43.21 14.98
CA ASP A 201 33.61 44.55 14.49
C ASP A 201 34.10 44.50 13.03
N CYS A 202 34.89 43.47 12.67
CA CYS A 202 35.35 43.21 11.30
C CYS A 202 34.21 42.95 10.31
N PHE A 203 33.16 42.20 10.71
CA PHE A 203 32.00 41.95 9.86
C PHE A 203 30.99 43.10 9.87
N GLN A 204 30.69 43.70 11.03
CA GLN A 204 29.69 44.77 11.15
C GLN A 204 30.09 46.01 10.35
N SER A 205 31.38 46.33 10.29
CA SER A 205 31.90 47.49 9.56
C SER A 205 31.98 47.31 8.04
N GLY A 206 31.58 46.15 7.49
CA GLY A 206 31.68 45.85 6.06
C GLY A 206 33.10 45.65 5.53
N LYS A 207 34.12 45.79 6.39
CA LYS A 207 35.55 45.70 6.05
C LYS A 207 35.97 44.34 5.48
N VAL A 208 35.23 43.29 5.80
CA VAL A 208 35.50 41.91 5.39
C VAL A 208 34.74 41.51 4.11
N THR A 209 33.60 42.13 3.78
CA THR A 209 32.81 41.76 2.60
C THR A 209 33.49 42.14 1.28
N LYS A 210 34.37 43.16 1.25
CA LYS A 210 35.24 43.44 0.09
C LYS A 210 36.29 42.34 -0.16
N ASN A 211 36.83 41.75 0.92
CA ASN A 211 37.96 40.82 0.87
C ASN A 211 37.54 39.42 1.37
N SER A 212 36.75 38.71 0.56
CA SER A 212 36.15 37.41 0.93
C SER A 212 37.14 36.39 1.51
N GLN A 213 38.40 36.35 1.05
CA GLN A 213 39.42 35.45 1.58
C GLN A 213 39.68 35.67 3.08
N ILE A 214 39.77 36.92 3.53
CA ILE A 214 39.90 37.25 4.96
C ILE A 214 38.65 36.79 5.72
N GLY A 215 37.46 36.94 5.12
CA GLY A 215 36.21 36.44 5.68
C GLY A 215 36.20 34.93 5.87
N LYS A 216 36.69 34.16 4.88
CA LYS A 216 36.82 32.69 4.98
C LYS A 216 37.75 32.31 6.12
N ASP A 217 38.95 32.89 6.16
CA ASP A 217 39.94 32.59 7.19
C ASP A 217 39.46 32.97 8.62
N LEU A 218 38.76 34.11 8.80
CA LEU A 218 38.16 34.48 10.09
C LEU A 218 37.01 33.56 10.51
N VAL A 219 36.17 33.09 9.58
CA VAL A 219 35.04 32.19 9.89
C VAL A 219 35.52 30.77 10.23
N HIS A 220 36.68 30.34 9.73
CA HIS A 220 37.29 29.09 10.20
C HIS A 220 37.57 29.11 11.72
N ILE A 221 37.90 30.26 12.31
CA ILE A 221 38.08 30.42 13.76
C ILE A 221 36.76 30.21 14.52
N LEU A 222 35.63 30.69 13.97
CA LEU A 222 34.31 30.50 14.58
C LEU A 222 33.87 29.02 14.59
N GLY A 223 34.14 28.29 13.50
CA GLY A 223 33.83 26.86 13.39
C GLY A 223 34.75 25.94 14.20
N ALA A 224 36.02 26.34 14.37
CA ALA A 224 37.01 25.66 15.20
C ALA A 224 36.68 25.65 16.70
N HIS A 225 35.92 26.63 17.19
CA HIS A 225 35.81 26.89 18.63
C HIS A 225 35.03 25.81 19.41
N ASN A 226 35.37 25.63 20.69
CA ASN A 226 34.64 24.86 21.70
C ASN A 226 33.22 25.44 21.95
N GLY A 227 32.29 25.10 21.05
CA GLY A 227 31.34 26.06 20.50
C GLY A 227 30.40 26.82 21.45
N LEU A 228 30.11 26.30 22.63
CA LEU A 228 29.05 26.84 23.49
C LEU A 228 29.27 28.30 23.94
N ARG A 229 30.53 28.74 24.10
CA ARG A 229 30.84 30.13 24.48
C ARG A 229 30.89 31.11 23.30
N ALA A 230 31.16 30.65 22.08
CA ALA A 230 31.18 31.49 20.88
C ALA A 230 29.77 31.75 20.32
N ILE A 231 28.79 30.92 20.68
CA ILE A 231 27.38 31.15 20.34
C ILE A 231 26.82 32.25 21.25
N SER A 232 26.99 33.48 20.81
CA SER A 232 26.40 34.69 21.39
C SER A 232 25.36 35.28 20.42
N PRO A 233 24.43 36.13 20.88
CA PRO A 233 23.53 36.85 19.99
C PRO A 233 24.25 37.65 18.91
N ALA A 234 25.40 38.25 19.22
CA ALA A 234 26.22 39.01 18.26
C ALA A 234 26.75 38.10 17.14
N THR A 235 27.30 36.93 17.48
CA THR A 235 27.82 35.95 16.51
C THR A 235 26.72 35.43 15.59
N VAL A 236 25.52 35.17 16.12
CA VAL A 236 24.36 34.75 15.32
C VAL A 236 23.93 35.87 14.38
N THR A 237 23.92 37.13 14.81
CA THR A 237 23.57 38.27 13.95
C THR A 237 24.53 38.42 12.76
N ILE A 238 25.84 38.24 12.92
CA ILE A 238 26.81 38.24 11.80
C ILE A 238 26.42 37.21 10.74
N ILE A 239 26.22 35.96 11.19
CA ILE A 239 25.95 34.81 10.32
C ILE A 239 24.64 35.03 9.55
N ILE A 240 23.62 35.53 10.23
CA ILE A 240 22.30 35.84 9.67
C ILE A 240 22.37 37.00 8.66
N ASP A 241 23.11 38.06 8.96
CA ASP A 241 23.31 39.22 8.07
C ASP A 241 24.06 38.85 6.76
N VAL A 242 25.09 38.01 6.84
CA VAL A 242 25.81 37.50 5.65
C VAL A 242 24.97 36.50 4.85
N ILE A 243 24.15 35.66 5.50
CA ILE A 243 23.22 34.76 4.81
C ILE A 243 22.10 35.54 4.11
N ALA A 244 21.62 36.65 4.70
CA ALA A 244 20.53 37.47 4.15
C ALA A 244 20.93 38.33 2.94
N LYS A 245 22.22 38.43 2.59
CA LYS A 245 22.73 39.28 1.51
C LYS A 245 23.02 38.48 0.24
N TRP A 246 22.46 38.92 -0.89
CA TRP A 246 22.69 38.33 -2.22
C TRP A 246 24.10 38.60 -2.76
N GLU A 247 24.70 39.72 -2.39
CA GLU A 247 26.03 40.21 -2.83
C GLU A 247 27.21 39.51 -2.12
N SER A 248 26.95 38.61 -1.17
CA SER A 248 28.01 37.86 -0.48
C SER A 248 28.54 36.70 -1.33
N ASP A 249 29.86 36.47 -1.27
CA ASP A 249 30.53 35.35 -1.94
C ASP A 249 29.92 33.99 -1.57
N ALA A 250 29.69 33.15 -2.57
CA ALA A 250 29.04 31.85 -2.46
C ALA A 250 29.76 30.92 -1.45
N ASP A 251 31.10 30.91 -1.46
CA ASP A 251 31.88 30.08 -0.53
C ASP A 251 31.84 30.61 0.91
N LEU A 252 31.92 31.94 1.08
CA LEU A 252 31.77 32.56 2.40
C LEU A 252 30.39 32.27 2.98
N ARG A 253 29.33 32.33 2.15
CA ARG A 253 27.96 31.97 2.58
C ARG A 253 27.85 30.47 2.91
N ARG A 254 28.44 29.57 2.12
CA ARG A 254 28.51 28.12 2.46
C ARG A 254 29.18 27.89 3.81
N LEU A 255 30.31 28.55 4.06
CA LEU A 255 31.06 28.42 5.31
C LEU A 255 30.24 28.93 6.51
N MET A 256 29.56 30.08 6.37
CA MET A 256 28.62 30.60 7.38
C MET A 256 27.43 29.67 7.63
N LEU A 257 26.88 29.03 6.58
CA LEU A 257 25.80 28.05 6.69
C LEU A 257 26.25 26.79 7.45
N HIS A 258 27.45 26.28 7.16
CA HIS A 258 28.06 25.16 7.91
C HIS A 258 28.39 25.53 9.37
N CYS A 259 28.76 26.79 9.64
CA CYS A 259 28.90 27.27 11.02
C CYS A 259 27.53 27.27 11.73
N PHE A 260 26.48 27.75 11.07
CA PHE A 260 25.12 27.77 11.63
C PHE A 260 24.59 26.37 11.94
N SER A 261 24.75 25.41 11.03
CA SER A 261 24.32 24.02 11.23
C SER A 261 25.08 23.37 12.41
N LEU A 262 26.39 23.59 12.52
CA LEU A 262 27.18 23.16 13.68
C LEU A 262 26.71 23.82 14.99
N MET A 263 26.40 25.12 15.00
CA MET A 263 25.88 25.84 16.17
C MET A 263 24.56 25.24 16.70
N ALA A 264 23.63 24.89 15.81
CA ALA A 264 22.38 24.23 16.19
C ALA A 264 22.64 22.86 16.87
N VAL A 265 23.58 22.07 16.35
CA VAL A 265 23.97 20.76 16.90
C VAL A 265 24.67 20.90 18.26
N ILE A 266 25.49 21.93 18.44
CA ILE A 266 26.14 22.26 19.73
C ILE A 266 25.08 22.59 20.79
N LEU A 267 24.11 23.45 20.48
CA LEU A 267 23.04 23.84 21.41
C LEU A 267 22.09 22.70 21.74
N GLN A 268 21.83 21.77 20.80
CA GLN A 268 21.08 20.56 21.08
C GLN A 268 21.75 19.72 22.18
N LYS A 269 23.08 19.65 22.19
CA LYS A 269 23.88 18.86 23.14
C LYS A 269 24.06 19.54 24.52
N SER A 270 23.72 20.82 24.67
CA SER A 270 23.90 21.58 25.92
C SER A 270 22.65 21.64 26.80
N SER A 271 22.83 21.84 28.11
CA SER A 271 21.72 22.17 29.00
C SER A 271 21.28 23.63 28.80
N PRO A 272 19.97 23.96 28.94
CA PRO A 272 19.47 25.32 28.75
C PRO A 272 20.17 26.37 29.63
N GLU A 273 20.50 26.00 30.87
CA GLU A 273 21.22 26.84 31.85
C GLU A 273 22.61 27.32 31.38
N GLN A 274 23.19 26.68 30.36
CA GLN A 274 24.51 27.01 29.81
C GLN A 274 24.44 27.77 28.47
N ARG A 275 23.24 28.06 27.96
CA ARG A 275 23.04 28.75 26.68
C ARG A 275 22.94 30.26 26.88
N GLN A 276 23.54 31.02 25.96
CA GLN A 276 23.35 32.47 25.87
C GLN A 276 22.10 32.84 25.04
N ILE A 277 21.61 31.90 24.23
CA ILE A 277 20.51 32.07 23.28
C ILE A 277 19.87 30.69 22.97
N ASP A 278 18.54 30.65 22.83
CA ASP A 278 17.80 29.41 22.61
C ASP A 278 17.65 29.02 21.14
N LEU A 279 17.57 27.71 20.89
CA LEU A 279 17.39 27.08 19.58
C LEU A 279 16.21 27.68 18.79
N LEU A 280 15.08 27.93 19.45
CA LEU A 280 13.88 28.51 18.84
C LEU A 280 14.16 29.89 18.24
N THR A 281 14.84 30.77 19.00
CA THR A 281 15.19 32.13 18.57
C THR A 281 16.10 32.12 17.35
N ILE A 282 17.07 31.19 17.33
CA ILE A 282 18.06 31.08 16.25
C ILE A 282 17.41 30.59 14.94
N PHE A 283 16.50 29.60 15.02
CA PHE A 283 15.73 29.17 13.85
C PHE A 283 14.74 30.25 13.39
N GLN A 284 14.17 31.06 14.29
CA GLN A 284 13.35 32.22 13.90
C GLN A 284 14.17 33.30 13.16
N LEU A 285 15.40 33.59 13.60
CA LEU A 285 16.31 34.52 12.90
C LEU A 285 16.71 33.98 11.51
N TYR A 286 16.91 32.67 11.37
CA TYR A 286 17.20 32.03 10.08
C TYR A 286 16.04 32.06 9.08
N ILE A 287 14.81 31.85 9.56
CA ILE A 287 13.59 32.09 8.76
C ILE A 287 13.49 33.58 8.39
N GLY A 288 13.95 34.49 9.27
CA GLY A 288 14.15 35.91 8.99
C GLY A 288 15.02 36.12 7.75
N ALA A 289 16.27 35.65 7.75
CA ALA A 289 17.17 35.76 6.60
C ALA A 289 16.57 35.19 5.30
N ILE A 290 15.91 34.01 5.34
CA ILE A 290 15.23 33.45 4.17
C ILE A 290 14.10 34.35 3.68
N ARG A 291 13.26 34.89 4.57
CA ARG A 291 12.21 35.84 4.21
C ARG A 291 12.78 37.12 3.63
N ASP A 292 13.87 37.62 4.18
CA ASP A 292 14.44 38.91 3.80
C ASP A 292 15.12 38.79 2.41
N LEU A 293 15.79 37.67 2.11
CA LEU A 293 16.17 37.27 0.73
C LEU A 293 14.96 37.22 -0.24
N LEU A 294 13.78 36.81 0.23
CA LEU A 294 12.54 36.72 -0.57
C LEU A 294 11.84 38.07 -0.77
N THR A 295 12.23 39.14 -0.06
CA THR A 295 11.70 40.50 -0.30
C THR A 295 12.41 41.24 -1.45
N THR A 296 13.37 40.59 -2.11
CA THR A 296 14.27 41.20 -3.09
C THR A 296 13.67 41.41 -4.49
N ASP A 297 13.83 42.63 -5.02
CA ASP A 297 13.37 43.03 -6.35
C ASP A 297 14.35 42.70 -7.50
N HIS A 298 15.62 42.32 -7.21
CA HIS A 298 16.69 42.18 -8.22
C HIS A 298 16.32 41.28 -9.42
N PHE A 299 15.50 40.23 -9.19
CA PHE A 299 15.16 39.23 -10.20
C PHE A 299 13.82 39.48 -10.90
N LEU A 300 13.12 40.57 -10.60
CA LEU A 300 11.86 40.92 -11.28
C LEU A 300 12.10 41.32 -12.75
N ALA A 301 11.19 40.92 -13.62
CA ALA A 301 11.26 41.24 -15.05
C ALA A 301 11.12 42.75 -15.32
N LYS A 302 12.24 43.45 -15.50
CA LYS A 302 12.28 44.88 -15.89
C LYS A 302 11.60 45.06 -17.26
N GLY A 303 10.59 45.93 -17.33
CA GLY A 303 9.70 46.10 -18.49
C GLY A 303 10.29 46.85 -19.70
N SER A 304 11.54 46.59 -20.08
CA SER A 304 12.17 47.18 -21.28
C SER A 304 13.10 46.17 -21.97
N PRO A 305 12.94 45.90 -23.28
CA PRO A 305 13.77 44.94 -24.02
C PRO A 305 15.13 45.51 -24.47
N VAL A 306 15.48 46.74 -24.07
CA VAL A 306 16.69 47.45 -24.53
C VAL A 306 17.75 47.58 -23.41
N ALA A 307 17.37 47.38 -22.14
CA ALA A 307 18.33 47.23 -21.06
C ALA A 307 18.82 45.77 -21.00
N SER A 308 19.68 45.40 -21.95
CA SER A 308 20.57 44.24 -21.81
C SER A 308 21.44 44.40 -20.55
N PHE A 309 22.10 43.32 -20.11
CA PHE A 309 23.19 43.40 -19.14
C PHE A 309 24.38 44.15 -19.77
N GLU A 310 24.32 45.48 -19.79
CA GLU A 310 25.51 46.31 -19.91
C GLU A 310 26.29 46.17 -18.60
N LEU A 311 27.30 45.31 -18.63
CA LEU A 311 28.33 45.23 -17.60
C LEU A 311 29.14 46.54 -17.64
N SER A 312 28.69 47.54 -16.88
CA SER A 312 29.56 48.63 -16.44
C SER A 312 30.75 48.00 -15.71
N HIS A 313 31.96 48.28 -16.18
CA HIS A 313 33.17 47.60 -15.71
C HIS A 313 33.60 47.99 -14.28
N ASP A 314 32.79 48.83 -13.60
CA ASP A 314 33.08 49.49 -12.32
C ASP A 314 32.05 49.16 -11.21
N ASP A 315 31.10 48.23 -11.44
CA ASP A 315 30.10 47.77 -10.44
C ASP A 315 30.34 46.29 -10.05
N ASP A 316 31.15 46.04 -9.02
CA ASP A 316 31.52 44.68 -8.53
C ASP A 316 30.39 43.89 -7.82
N ASN A 317 29.12 44.21 -8.08
CA ASN A 317 27.96 43.62 -7.41
C ASN A 317 27.60 42.22 -7.94
N TYR A 318 28.42 41.22 -7.59
CA TYR A 318 28.18 39.80 -7.89
C TYR A 318 26.98 39.24 -7.10
N ILE A 319 25.85 39.06 -7.77
CA ILE A 319 24.63 38.48 -7.19
C ILE A 319 24.67 36.95 -7.31
N ASP A 320 24.81 36.25 -6.18
CA ASP A 320 24.77 34.78 -6.16
C ASP A 320 23.33 34.25 -6.25
N ILE A 321 22.90 33.89 -7.46
CA ILE A 321 21.61 33.24 -7.75
C ILE A 321 21.41 31.96 -6.92
N GLY A 322 22.49 31.29 -6.51
CA GLY A 322 22.48 30.10 -5.67
C GLY A 322 22.18 30.34 -4.19
N ALA A 323 22.22 31.59 -3.70
CA ALA A 323 22.14 31.92 -2.27
C ALA A 323 20.91 31.32 -1.56
N LEU A 324 19.72 31.55 -2.12
CA LEU A 324 18.46 31.00 -1.58
C LEU A 324 18.43 29.46 -1.66
N GLY A 325 18.98 28.87 -2.72
CA GLY A 325 19.09 27.41 -2.88
C GLY A 325 20.00 26.79 -1.81
N ALA A 326 21.16 27.39 -1.55
CA ALA A 326 22.07 26.96 -0.49
C ALA A 326 21.43 27.09 0.90
N ALA A 327 20.78 28.22 1.19
CA ALA A 327 20.10 28.45 2.47
C ALA A 327 18.94 27.45 2.73
N ILE A 328 18.26 26.96 1.69
CA ILE A 328 17.23 25.90 1.81
C ILE A 328 17.87 24.51 1.90
N ALA A 329 19.03 24.27 1.26
CA ALA A 329 19.74 22.99 1.31
C ALA A 329 20.33 22.72 2.70
N SER A 330 21.02 23.69 3.32
CA SER A 330 21.71 23.50 4.61
C SER A 330 20.75 23.25 5.79
N VAL A 331 19.44 23.44 5.62
CA VAL A 331 18.43 22.98 6.58
C VAL A 331 18.48 21.46 6.79
N GLN A 332 18.92 20.69 5.79
CA GLN A 332 19.16 19.25 5.92
C GLN A 332 20.34 18.94 6.87
N GLU A 333 21.35 19.82 6.93
CA GLU A 333 22.52 19.68 7.80
C GLU A 333 22.20 19.97 9.27
N PHE A 334 21.06 20.61 9.57
CA PHE A 334 20.65 20.91 10.95
C PHE A 334 20.28 19.65 11.74
N ILE A 335 20.08 18.50 11.07
CA ILE A 335 19.61 17.23 11.66
C ILE A 335 20.58 16.08 11.30
N PRO A 336 21.85 16.12 11.73
CA PRO A 336 22.79 15.04 11.42
C PRO A 336 22.41 13.76 12.19
N GLU A 337 22.71 12.60 11.62
CA GLU A 337 22.27 11.28 12.12
C GLU A 337 22.65 10.98 13.58
N HIS A 338 23.76 11.55 14.04
CA HIS A 338 24.32 11.35 15.38
C HIS A 338 23.78 12.34 16.44
N SER A 339 22.75 13.13 16.10
CA SER A 339 22.07 14.08 17.00
C SER A 339 20.72 13.56 17.49
N ASN A 340 20.17 14.16 18.55
CA ASN A 340 18.80 13.86 18.99
C ASN A 340 17.80 14.59 18.09
N LYS A 341 17.55 13.98 16.92
CA LYS A 341 16.69 14.51 15.84
C LYS A 341 15.38 15.10 16.35
N LEU A 342 14.71 14.40 17.27
CA LEU A 342 13.40 14.81 17.80
C LEU A 342 13.43 16.19 18.47
N ILE A 343 14.52 16.58 19.14
CA ILE A 343 14.63 17.90 19.79
C ILE A 343 14.74 19.01 18.74
N LEU A 344 15.59 18.82 17.73
CA LEU A 344 15.79 19.77 16.63
C LEU A 344 14.51 19.91 15.79
N CYS A 345 13.85 18.79 15.46
CA CYS A 345 12.58 18.77 14.76
C CYS A 345 11.46 19.51 15.54
N ASN A 346 11.36 19.35 16.86
CA ASN A 346 10.40 20.11 17.66
C ASN A 346 10.69 21.62 17.62
N ALA A 347 11.96 22.04 17.76
CA ALA A 347 12.33 23.45 17.72
C ALA A 347 12.09 24.11 16.33
N LEU A 348 12.38 23.39 15.24
CA LEU A 348 12.05 23.81 13.87
C LEU A 348 10.53 23.89 13.62
N PHE A 349 9.76 22.97 14.21
CA PHE A 349 8.30 22.99 14.16
C PHE A 349 7.72 24.20 14.90
N GLU A 350 8.21 24.50 16.11
CA GLU A 350 7.83 25.68 16.90
C GLU A 350 8.25 27.00 16.25
N ALA A 351 9.38 27.02 15.53
CA ALA A 351 9.80 28.13 14.69
C ALA A 351 8.90 28.33 13.44
N LYS A 352 7.95 27.42 13.17
CA LYS A 352 7.06 27.40 11.99
C LYS A 352 7.83 27.30 10.66
N PHE A 353 8.93 26.57 10.63
CA PHE A 353 9.82 26.48 9.46
C PHE A 353 9.08 26.00 8.20
N LEU A 354 8.24 24.96 8.35
CA LEU A 354 7.45 24.35 7.27
C LEU A 354 6.53 25.35 6.54
N SER A 355 5.81 26.20 7.28
CA SER A 355 4.83 27.11 6.66
C SER A 355 5.47 28.25 5.87
N HIS A 356 6.74 28.57 6.13
CA HIS A 356 7.50 29.55 5.36
C HIS A 356 8.10 28.90 4.10
N LEU A 357 8.78 27.74 4.24
CA LEU A 357 9.31 26.97 3.10
C LEU A 357 8.24 26.69 2.03
N VAL A 358 7.04 26.31 2.47
CA VAL A 358 5.89 25.99 1.59
C VAL A 358 5.41 27.19 0.75
N GLN A 359 5.64 28.43 1.18
CA GLN A 359 5.21 29.64 0.46
C GLN A 359 6.23 30.13 -0.58
N ILE A 360 7.47 29.65 -0.52
CA ILE A 360 8.57 30.08 -1.40
C ILE A 360 8.19 29.99 -2.90
N PRO A 361 7.56 28.91 -3.41
CA PRO A 361 7.27 28.82 -4.83
C PRO A 361 6.32 29.91 -5.35
N GLU A 362 5.29 30.30 -4.59
CA GLU A 362 4.34 31.34 -5.02
C GLU A 362 4.95 32.74 -4.94
N GLN A 363 5.91 32.97 -4.03
CA GLN A 363 6.65 34.23 -3.94
C GLN A 363 7.66 34.38 -5.09
N VAL A 364 8.45 33.34 -5.36
CA VAL A 364 9.52 33.33 -6.38
C VAL A 364 8.99 33.25 -7.82
N LYS A 365 7.71 32.88 -8.02
CA LYS A 365 6.99 32.79 -9.31
C LYS A 365 7.06 34.01 -10.25
N LYS A 366 7.51 35.17 -9.76
CA LYS A 366 7.69 36.42 -10.54
C LYS A 366 9.14 36.69 -10.96
N TRP A 367 10.10 35.91 -10.46
CA TRP A 367 11.53 36.09 -10.68
C TRP A 367 12.00 35.38 -11.94
N ASN A 368 12.97 35.93 -12.66
CA ASN A 368 13.55 35.29 -13.85
C ASN A 368 14.74 34.40 -13.48
N ILE A 369 14.47 33.26 -12.83
CA ILE A 369 15.47 32.27 -12.35
C ILE A 369 15.07 30.86 -12.80
N ASP A 370 16.01 29.92 -12.87
CA ASP A 370 15.65 28.49 -12.94
C ASP A 370 14.90 28.03 -11.69
N HIS A 371 13.57 28.03 -11.79
CA HIS A 371 12.71 27.53 -10.74
C HIS A 371 12.78 26.01 -10.53
N GLN A 372 13.31 25.24 -11.50
CA GLN A 372 13.29 23.78 -11.43
C GLN A 372 14.35 23.24 -10.45
N THR A 373 15.57 23.79 -10.45
CA THR A 373 16.58 23.45 -9.43
C THR A 373 16.14 23.91 -8.04
N LEU A 374 15.63 25.14 -7.90
CA LEU A 374 15.11 25.65 -6.62
C LEU A 374 13.99 24.76 -6.05
N GLY A 375 13.00 24.40 -6.87
CA GLY A 375 11.93 23.48 -6.49
C GLY A 375 12.44 22.09 -6.10
N THR A 376 13.47 21.58 -6.80
CA THR A 376 14.09 20.27 -6.51
C THR A 376 14.75 20.27 -5.14
N VAL A 377 15.50 21.33 -4.80
CA VAL A 377 16.13 21.49 -3.47
C VAL A 377 15.06 21.64 -2.37
N LEU A 378 14.03 22.46 -2.60
CA LEU A 378 12.95 22.67 -1.66
C LEU A 378 12.21 21.38 -1.30
N VAL A 379 11.82 20.58 -2.30
CA VAL A 379 11.14 19.29 -2.07
C VAL A 379 12.05 18.30 -1.35
N LYS A 380 13.35 18.23 -1.69
CA LYS A 380 14.33 17.39 -0.98
C LYS A 380 14.44 17.78 0.51
N THR A 381 14.51 19.08 0.82
CA THR A 381 14.55 19.55 2.22
C THR A 381 13.25 19.22 2.96
N LEU A 382 12.09 19.41 2.34
CA LEU A 382 10.80 19.06 2.96
C LEU A 382 10.64 17.54 3.17
N GLN A 383 11.14 16.72 2.25
CA GLN A 383 11.18 15.25 2.39
C GLN A 383 12.02 14.85 3.61
N ALA A 384 13.26 15.34 3.72
CA ALA A 384 14.15 15.05 4.86
C ALA A 384 13.52 15.47 6.20
N LEU A 385 12.97 16.67 6.29
CA LEU A 385 12.28 17.19 7.48
C LEU A 385 11.07 16.36 7.90
N CYS A 386 10.33 15.77 6.95
CA CYS A 386 9.19 14.91 7.26
C CYS A 386 9.64 13.50 7.67
N ASN A 387 10.63 12.91 6.99
CA ASN A 387 11.17 11.58 7.32
C ASN A 387 11.79 11.54 8.72
N ASP A 388 12.38 12.65 9.19
CA ASP A 388 12.94 12.77 10.55
C ASP A 388 11.93 13.18 11.63
N SER A 389 10.65 13.37 11.31
CA SER A 389 9.62 13.66 12.32
C SER A 389 8.17 13.41 11.90
N ASP A 390 7.53 12.42 12.52
CA ASP A 390 6.08 12.14 12.46
C ASP A 390 5.22 13.39 12.65
N LYS A 391 5.64 14.31 13.53
CA LYS A 391 4.91 15.57 13.81
C LYS A 391 4.93 16.53 12.61
N MET A 392 6.07 16.64 11.93
CA MET A 392 6.19 17.45 10.72
C MET A 392 5.40 16.83 9.57
N GLN A 393 5.55 15.52 9.35
CA GLN A 393 4.78 14.76 8.36
C GLN A 393 3.27 14.93 8.61
N TYR A 394 2.81 14.68 9.84
CA TYR A 394 1.41 14.86 10.22
C TYR A 394 0.92 16.29 9.91
N ASN A 395 1.69 17.32 10.25
CA ASN A 395 1.32 18.71 9.97
C ASN A 395 1.23 19.01 8.47
N VAL A 396 2.21 18.59 7.66
CA VAL A 396 2.19 18.84 6.21
C VAL A 396 1.01 18.13 5.53
N MET A 397 0.65 16.92 5.99
CA MET A 397 -0.44 16.12 5.40
C MET A 397 -1.84 16.54 5.87
N HIS A 398 -2.00 17.11 7.07
CA HIS A 398 -3.31 17.50 7.64
C HIS A 398 -3.60 19.01 7.55
N THR A 399 -2.65 19.83 7.11
CA THR A 399 -2.87 21.27 6.86
C THR A 399 -2.92 21.57 5.36
N ASN A 400 -3.38 22.76 4.99
CA ASN A 400 -3.41 23.21 3.59
C ASN A 400 -2.00 23.40 2.97
N ASN A 401 -0.92 23.18 3.73
CA ASN A 401 0.47 23.39 3.31
C ASN A 401 0.81 22.62 2.03
N ILE A 402 0.41 21.35 1.92
CA ILE A 402 0.69 20.55 0.72
C ILE A 402 -0.01 21.08 -0.54
N ASN A 403 -1.20 21.68 -0.41
CA ASN A 403 -1.89 22.32 -1.53
C ASN A 403 -1.13 23.57 -1.97
N VAL A 404 -0.76 24.46 -1.03
CA VAL A 404 -0.01 25.69 -1.30
C VAL A 404 1.33 25.37 -1.99
N LEU A 405 2.04 24.35 -1.52
CA LEU A 405 3.31 23.89 -2.13
C LEU A 405 3.09 23.48 -3.59
N PHE A 406 2.15 22.57 -3.86
CA PHE A 406 1.95 22.05 -5.22
C PHE A 406 1.31 23.06 -6.17
N ASP A 407 0.44 23.95 -5.69
CA ASP A 407 -0.16 24.99 -6.54
C ASP A 407 0.85 26.10 -6.87
N GLY A 408 1.79 26.40 -5.98
CA GLY A 408 2.97 27.22 -6.28
C GLY A 408 3.96 26.54 -7.23
N LEU A 409 4.26 25.24 -7.04
CA LEU A 409 5.13 24.46 -7.94
C LEU A 409 4.54 24.31 -9.35
N LYS A 410 3.22 24.19 -9.51
CA LYS A 410 2.54 24.28 -10.83
C LYS A 410 2.79 25.64 -11.51
N GLY A 411 3.05 26.70 -10.73
CA GLY A 411 3.46 28.02 -11.22
C GLY A 411 4.83 28.02 -11.91
N PHE A 412 5.69 27.04 -11.66
CA PHE A 412 7.01 26.89 -12.30
C PHE A 412 6.95 26.25 -13.70
N GLY A 413 5.74 26.03 -14.25
CA GLY A 413 5.54 25.52 -15.61
C GLY A 413 5.71 24.00 -15.72
N LYS A 414 6.40 23.53 -16.76
CA LYS A 414 6.62 22.09 -17.00
C LYS A 414 7.68 21.54 -16.03
N PRO A 415 7.36 20.55 -15.18
CA PRO A 415 8.30 20.01 -14.22
C PRO A 415 9.41 19.20 -14.90
N SER A 416 10.63 19.32 -14.37
CA SER A 416 11.78 18.50 -14.75
C SER A 416 11.69 17.08 -14.13
N ALA A 417 12.33 16.10 -14.78
CA ALA A 417 12.41 14.74 -14.25
C ALA A 417 13.04 14.67 -12.84
N ASN A 418 14.00 15.55 -12.54
CA ASN A 418 14.63 15.63 -11.21
C ASN A 418 13.63 16.08 -10.13
N LEU A 419 12.85 17.13 -10.41
CA LEU A 419 11.79 17.59 -9.50
C LEU A 419 10.74 16.49 -9.26
N ILE A 420 10.31 15.79 -10.32
CA ILE A 420 9.36 14.67 -10.22
C ILE A 420 9.96 13.54 -9.37
N ASN A 421 11.24 13.21 -9.53
CA ASN A 421 11.91 12.18 -8.72
C ASN A 421 11.96 12.55 -7.22
N GLN A 422 12.22 13.82 -6.86
CA GLN A 422 12.14 14.24 -5.45
C GLN A 422 10.69 14.24 -4.93
N CYS A 423 9.71 14.66 -5.73
CA CYS A 423 8.29 14.54 -5.36
C CYS A 423 7.85 13.08 -5.20
N LEU A 424 8.43 12.14 -5.94
CA LEU A 424 8.19 10.70 -5.80
C LEU A 424 8.85 10.13 -4.54
N GLY A 425 10.05 10.58 -4.17
CA GLY A 425 10.66 10.26 -2.87
C GLY A 425 9.86 10.82 -1.68
N PHE A 426 9.22 11.99 -1.85
CA PHE A 426 8.31 12.53 -0.85
C PHE A 426 6.94 11.84 -0.83
N ALA A 427 6.51 11.22 -1.94
CA ALA A 427 5.27 10.43 -2.02
C ALA A 427 5.41 9.01 -1.47
N PHE A 428 6.58 8.39 -1.65
CA PHE A 428 6.87 7.02 -1.25
C PHE A 428 8.22 6.95 -0.56
N ASP A 429 8.26 6.53 0.69
CA ASP A 429 9.55 6.36 1.37
C ASP A 429 10.42 5.30 0.66
N GLU A 430 11.73 5.48 0.79
CA GLU A 430 12.74 4.54 0.31
C GLU A 430 13.10 3.49 1.36
N THR A 431 12.92 3.80 2.65
CA THR A 431 13.26 2.88 3.76
C THR A 431 12.12 1.88 4.04
N ASP A 432 10.87 2.34 4.19
CA ASP A 432 9.69 1.49 4.33
C ASP A 432 8.77 1.56 3.09
N ARG A 433 8.72 0.43 2.35
CA ARG A 433 7.86 0.24 1.18
C ARG A 433 6.36 0.23 1.50
N ARG A 434 5.98 0.25 2.78
CA ARG A 434 4.59 0.31 3.26
C ARG A 434 4.11 1.75 3.46
N GLN A 435 5.01 2.70 3.72
CA GLN A 435 4.63 4.10 3.93
C GLN A 435 4.45 4.86 2.61
N VAL A 436 3.28 5.46 2.48
CA VAL A 436 2.88 6.25 1.31
C VAL A 436 2.17 7.51 1.80
N ASN A 437 2.53 8.67 1.23
CA ASN A 437 1.89 9.95 1.53
C ASN A 437 0.83 10.25 0.45
N PRO A 438 -0.45 9.86 0.63
CA PRO A 438 -1.43 9.82 -0.47
C PRO A 438 -1.87 11.21 -0.95
N ALA A 439 -1.67 12.25 -0.13
CA ALA A 439 -1.87 13.64 -0.54
C ALA A 439 -0.83 14.09 -1.58
N VAL A 440 0.44 13.64 -1.48
CA VAL A 440 1.48 13.89 -2.49
C VAL A 440 1.14 13.16 -3.78
N VAL A 441 0.73 11.88 -3.70
CA VAL A 441 0.28 11.07 -4.84
C VAL A 441 -0.90 11.75 -5.57
N THR A 442 -1.87 12.27 -4.82
CA THR A 442 -3.01 13.03 -5.34
C THR A 442 -2.56 14.26 -6.15
N LYS A 443 -1.61 15.05 -5.63
CA LYS A 443 -1.12 16.25 -6.32
C LYS A 443 -0.21 15.94 -7.51
N LEU A 444 0.54 14.84 -7.49
CA LEU A 444 1.24 14.34 -8.66
C LEU A 444 0.27 13.96 -9.79
N ILE A 445 -0.84 13.29 -9.47
CA ILE A 445 -1.88 12.91 -10.45
C ILE A 445 -2.59 14.13 -11.03
N GLU A 446 -2.93 15.14 -10.21
CA GLU A 446 -3.44 16.43 -10.71
C GLU A 446 -2.50 17.12 -11.73
N TRP A 447 -1.20 16.87 -11.65
CA TRP A 447 -0.18 17.58 -12.43
C TRP A 447 0.18 16.87 -13.75
N ILE A 448 -0.08 15.57 -13.88
CA ILE A 448 0.18 14.76 -15.11
C ILE A 448 -0.24 15.47 -16.41
N PRO A 449 -1.45 16.05 -16.56
CA PRO A 449 -1.92 16.65 -17.81
C PRO A 449 -1.21 17.96 -18.22
N MET A 450 -0.23 18.42 -17.44
CA MET A 450 0.62 19.58 -17.74
C MET A 450 2.09 19.19 -18.01
N MET A 451 2.47 17.92 -17.82
CA MET A 451 3.84 17.43 -18.00
C MET A 451 4.16 17.10 -19.46
N GLY A 452 5.44 16.98 -19.80
CA GLY A 452 5.90 16.44 -21.08
C GLY A 452 5.66 14.93 -21.19
N GLU A 453 5.68 14.38 -22.41
CA GLU A 453 5.36 12.97 -22.65
C GLU A 453 6.30 12.00 -21.89
N ASN A 454 7.60 12.29 -21.85
CA ASN A 454 8.57 11.46 -21.15
C ASN A 454 8.30 11.44 -19.63
N GLU A 455 7.96 12.60 -19.08
CA GLU A 455 7.63 12.81 -17.68
C GLU A 455 6.30 12.11 -17.31
N GLN A 456 5.26 12.24 -18.15
CA GLN A 456 4.00 11.50 -18.02
C GLN A 456 4.21 9.98 -18.05
N ASN A 457 5.07 9.50 -18.96
CA ASN A 457 5.39 8.09 -19.11
C ASN A 457 6.16 7.55 -17.90
N MET A 458 7.14 8.29 -17.39
CA MET A 458 7.91 7.93 -16.19
C MET A 458 7.03 7.94 -14.93
N LEU A 459 6.30 9.03 -14.69
CA LEU A 459 5.47 9.19 -13.50
C LEU A 459 4.35 8.14 -13.44
N SER A 460 3.66 7.88 -14.56
CA SER A 460 2.61 6.85 -14.60
C SER A 460 3.14 5.43 -14.37
N GLU A 461 4.36 5.12 -14.81
CA GLU A 461 4.99 3.81 -14.60
C GLU A 461 5.47 3.62 -13.15
N VAL A 462 6.05 4.66 -12.52
CA VAL A 462 6.42 4.61 -11.09
C VAL A 462 5.18 4.56 -10.20
N LEU A 463 4.13 5.35 -10.50
CA LEU A 463 2.86 5.30 -9.77
C LEU A 463 2.22 3.91 -9.87
N LEU A 464 2.11 3.34 -11.07
CA LEU A 464 1.61 1.96 -11.24
C LEU A 464 2.42 0.96 -10.40
N LYS A 465 3.75 1.05 -10.43
CA LYS A 465 4.65 0.14 -9.71
C LYS A 465 4.61 0.30 -8.19
N LYS A 466 4.53 1.53 -7.64
CA LYS A 466 4.55 1.80 -6.19
C LYS A 466 3.15 1.78 -5.55
N CYS A 467 2.12 2.29 -6.22
CA CYS A 467 0.73 2.24 -5.71
C CYS A 467 0.15 0.83 -5.68
N ALA A 468 0.54 -0.05 -6.62
CA ALA A 468 0.06 -1.43 -6.65
C ALA A 468 0.91 -2.43 -5.84
N ALA A 469 2.09 -2.03 -5.33
CA ALA A 469 3.08 -2.95 -4.74
C ALA A 469 2.65 -3.65 -3.45
N THR A 470 1.93 -2.95 -2.56
CA THR A 470 1.54 -3.45 -1.23
C THR A 470 0.08 -3.14 -0.95
N MET A 471 -0.56 -3.93 -0.09
CA MET A 471 -1.95 -3.70 0.28
C MET A 471 -2.16 -2.35 0.97
N GLN A 472 -1.23 -1.97 1.85
CA GLN A 472 -1.26 -0.70 2.59
C GLN A 472 -1.13 0.50 1.63
N SER A 473 -0.27 0.41 0.61
CA SER A 473 -0.18 1.42 -0.46
C SER A 473 -1.53 1.61 -1.18
N LYS A 474 -2.19 0.52 -1.58
CA LYS A 474 -3.55 0.58 -2.17
C LYS A 474 -4.57 1.20 -1.21
N GLN A 475 -4.55 0.81 0.07
CA GLN A 475 -5.43 1.34 1.12
C GLN A 475 -5.28 2.86 1.32
N HIS A 476 -4.06 3.36 1.48
CA HIS A 476 -3.81 4.80 1.65
C HIS A 476 -4.19 5.59 0.38
N VAL A 477 -3.88 5.09 -0.81
CA VAL A 477 -4.21 5.76 -2.08
C VAL A 477 -5.73 5.78 -2.35
N CYS A 478 -6.46 4.69 -2.09
CA CYS A 478 -7.92 4.68 -2.26
C CYS A 478 -8.63 5.63 -1.28
N SER A 479 -8.09 5.88 -0.09
CA SER A 479 -8.70 6.79 0.90
C SER A 479 -8.94 8.22 0.37
N GLN A 480 -8.11 8.69 -0.57
CA GLN A 480 -8.20 10.03 -1.17
C GLN A 480 -9.08 10.10 -2.43
N LYS A 481 -9.83 9.03 -2.75
CA LYS A 481 -10.71 8.96 -3.95
C LYS A 481 -9.93 9.07 -5.27
N THR A 482 -8.74 8.47 -5.28
CA THR A 482 -7.76 8.62 -6.37
C THR A 482 -8.28 8.13 -7.72
N ILE A 483 -9.19 7.15 -7.77
CA ILE A 483 -9.76 6.68 -9.05
C ILE A 483 -10.61 7.80 -9.68
N LYS A 484 -11.39 8.54 -8.87
CA LYS A 484 -12.13 9.71 -9.37
C LYS A 484 -11.19 10.80 -9.85
N LEU A 485 -10.09 11.06 -9.14
CA LEU A 485 -9.11 12.07 -9.55
C LEU A 485 -8.44 11.71 -10.90
N ILE A 486 -8.05 10.45 -11.10
CA ILE A 486 -7.53 9.96 -12.39
C ILE A 486 -8.56 10.15 -13.52
N VAL A 487 -9.84 9.84 -13.27
CA VAL A 487 -10.90 10.00 -14.29
C VAL A 487 -11.19 11.47 -14.59
N ASP A 488 -11.51 12.26 -13.56
CA ASP A 488 -11.99 13.64 -13.68
C ASP A 488 -10.88 14.63 -14.08
N LYS A 489 -9.59 14.30 -13.90
CA LYS A 489 -8.44 15.18 -14.24
C LYS A 489 -7.56 14.68 -15.37
N CYS A 490 -7.40 13.36 -15.55
CA CYS A 490 -6.54 12.81 -16.59
C CYS A 490 -7.37 12.25 -17.75
N LEU A 491 -8.17 11.22 -17.50
CA LEU A 491 -8.83 10.46 -18.57
C LEU A 491 -9.94 11.24 -19.32
N SER A 492 -10.52 12.28 -18.69
CA SER A 492 -11.51 13.15 -19.32
C SER A 492 -10.92 14.08 -20.39
N ASP A 493 -9.63 14.43 -20.29
CA ASP A 493 -8.89 15.30 -21.23
C ASP A 493 -7.86 14.45 -22.01
N SER A 494 -8.27 13.32 -22.60
CA SER A 494 -7.38 12.32 -23.21
C SER A 494 -6.38 12.90 -24.22
N ASN A 495 -6.76 13.96 -24.94
CA ASN A 495 -5.92 14.68 -25.91
C ASN A 495 -4.64 15.31 -25.32
N ARG A 496 -4.47 15.34 -23.99
CA ARG A 496 -3.27 15.84 -23.29
C ARG A 496 -2.33 14.73 -22.79
N LEU A 497 -2.74 13.47 -22.91
CA LEU A 497 -2.00 12.32 -22.40
C LEU A 497 -1.35 11.52 -23.53
N SER A 498 -0.18 10.94 -23.27
CA SER A 498 0.35 9.90 -24.15
C SER A 498 -0.51 8.62 -24.06
N ALA A 499 -0.48 7.80 -25.13
CA ALA A 499 -1.13 6.50 -25.14
C ALA A 499 -0.59 5.57 -24.04
N LYS A 500 0.74 5.57 -23.81
CA LYS A 500 1.37 4.78 -22.74
C LYS A 500 0.94 5.26 -21.34
N CYS A 501 0.88 6.57 -21.10
CA CYS A 501 0.40 7.13 -19.84
C CYS A 501 -1.05 6.74 -19.58
N THR A 502 -1.92 6.87 -20.59
CA THR A 502 -3.34 6.51 -20.49
C THR A 502 -3.54 5.02 -20.18
N ILE A 503 -2.79 4.13 -20.83
CA ILE A 503 -2.82 2.68 -20.56
C ILE A 503 -2.27 2.36 -19.15
N ASN A 504 -1.23 3.05 -18.69
CA ASN A 504 -0.70 2.89 -17.33
C ASN A 504 -1.70 3.36 -16.27
N LEU A 505 -2.40 4.47 -16.50
CA LEU A 505 -3.45 4.99 -15.61
C LEU A 505 -4.67 4.05 -15.56
N LEU A 506 -5.10 3.48 -16.70
CA LEU A 506 -6.15 2.46 -16.70
C LEU A 506 -5.76 1.20 -15.92
N LYS A 507 -4.50 0.73 -16.04
CA LYS A 507 -3.96 -0.38 -15.22
C LYS A 507 -3.89 -0.03 -13.73
N LEU A 508 -3.56 1.21 -13.38
CA LEU A 508 -3.55 1.68 -11.99
C LEU A 508 -4.99 1.70 -11.42
N VAL A 509 -5.97 2.17 -12.21
CA VAL A 509 -7.39 2.06 -11.86
C VAL A 509 -7.82 0.60 -11.71
N GLU A 510 -7.38 -0.31 -12.58
CA GLU A 510 -7.64 -1.75 -12.46
C GLU A 510 -7.12 -2.29 -11.11
N GLU A 511 -5.87 -1.97 -10.74
CA GLU A 511 -5.24 -2.47 -9.52
C GLU A 511 -5.76 -1.83 -8.22
N LEU A 512 -6.24 -0.59 -8.26
CA LEU A 512 -6.90 0.07 -7.12
C LEU A 512 -8.35 -0.41 -6.95
N ALA A 513 -9.12 -0.50 -8.05
CA ALA A 513 -10.52 -0.92 -8.01
C ALA A 513 -10.71 -2.41 -7.67
N LYS A 514 -9.69 -3.25 -7.91
CA LYS A 514 -9.59 -4.62 -7.36
C LYS A 514 -9.60 -4.66 -5.83
N TYR A 515 -9.19 -3.58 -5.16
CA TYR A 515 -9.17 -3.47 -3.70
C TYR A 515 -10.41 -2.74 -3.15
N SER A 516 -10.70 -1.53 -3.62
CA SER A 516 -11.85 -0.73 -3.16
C SER A 516 -12.21 0.36 -4.18
N ILE A 517 -13.51 0.59 -4.40
CA ILE A 517 -14.01 1.65 -5.29
C ILE A 517 -15.35 2.23 -4.82
N LEU A 518 -15.45 3.56 -4.80
CA LEU A 518 -16.60 4.32 -4.28
C LEU A 518 -17.70 4.59 -5.33
N PRO A 519 -18.96 4.87 -4.92
CA PRO A 519 -20.05 5.19 -5.85
C PRO A 519 -19.75 6.39 -6.75
N ALA A 520 -19.06 7.40 -6.23
CA ALA A 520 -18.63 8.57 -7.00
C ALA A 520 -17.55 8.25 -8.04
N GLU A 521 -16.77 7.18 -7.85
CA GLU A 521 -15.70 6.74 -8.76
C GLU A 521 -16.27 5.88 -9.88
N VAL A 522 -17.13 4.90 -9.56
CA VAL A 522 -17.85 4.08 -10.55
C VAL A 522 -18.73 4.94 -11.46
N ASN A 523 -19.41 5.97 -10.92
CA ASN A 523 -20.19 6.90 -11.75
C ASN A 523 -19.31 7.71 -12.71
N SER A 524 -18.12 8.17 -12.27
CA SER A 524 -17.14 8.80 -13.17
C SER A 524 -16.63 7.83 -14.26
N LEU A 525 -16.35 6.55 -13.92
CA LEU A 525 -15.95 5.54 -14.92
C LEU A 525 -17.06 5.24 -15.95
N PHE A 526 -18.30 5.03 -15.50
CA PHE A 526 -19.44 4.81 -16.40
C PHE A 526 -19.80 6.05 -17.23
N ARG A 527 -19.44 7.26 -16.78
CA ARG A 527 -19.56 8.47 -17.60
C ARG A 527 -18.62 8.44 -18.81
N LEU A 528 -17.37 7.97 -18.67
CA LEU A 528 -16.42 7.83 -19.79
C LEU A 528 -16.90 6.82 -20.86
N LEU A 529 -17.70 5.81 -20.48
CA LEU A 529 -18.25 4.85 -21.43
C LEU A 529 -19.31 5.45 -22.37
N ARG A 530 -19.90 6.61 -22.04
CA ARG A 530 -20.94 7.24 -22.88
C ARG A 530 -20.39 7.74 -24.20
N ASP A 531 -21.21 7.67 -25.24
CA ASP A 531 -20.89 8.13 -26.60
C ASP A 531 -20.56 9.64 -26.64
N GLU A 532 -21.26 10.42 -25.80
CA GLU A 532 -21.07 11.87 -25.57
C GLU A 532 -19.61 12.28 -25.27
N MET A 533 -18.84 11.44 -24.58
CA MET A 533 -17.50 11.78 -24.07
C MET A 533 -16.36 11.57 -25.08
N GLN A 534 -16.64 10.99 -26.26
CA GLN A 534 -15.67 10.67 -27.32
C GLN A 534 -14.35 9.97 -26.89
N PHE A 535 -14.35 9.26 -25.76
CA PHE A 535 -13.15 8.59 -25.23
C PHE A 535 -12.67 7.45 -26.16
N GLU A 536 -11.39 7.48 -26.53
CA GLU A 536 -10.79 6.53 -27.48
C GLU A 536 -10.66 5.12 -26.88
N TYR A 537 -10.23 5.01 -25.62
CA TYR A 537 -9.93 3.73 -24.96
C TYR A 537 -11.14 3.06 -24.26
N ARG A 538 -12.37 3.26 -24.79
CA ARG A 538 -13.60 2.69 -24.21
C ARG A 538 -13.56 1.17 -24.06
N LYS A 539 -12.99 0.46 -25.05
CA LYS A 539 -12.85 -1.00 -25.00
C LYS A 539 -11.97 -1.43 -23.83
N GLN A 540 -10.80 -0.82 -23.67
CA GLN A 540 -9.84 -1.11 -22.60
C GLN A 540 -10.40 -0.74 -21.21
N LEU A 541 -11.24 0.30 -21.13
CA LEU A 541 -11.98 0.64 -19.91
C LEU A 541 -13.03 -0.43 -19.55
N LEU A 542 -13.80 -0.92 -20.53
CA LEU A 542 -14.75 -2.02 -20.30
C LEU A 542 -14.04 -3.32 -19.91
N GLU A 543 -12.90 -3.64 -20.54
CA GLU A 543 -12.03 -4.75 -20.14
C GLU A 543 -11.54 -4.63 -18.69
N THR A 544 -11.10 -3.43 -18.29
CA THR A 544 -10.65 -3.11 -16.93
C THR A 544 -11.79 -3.34 -15.92
N ILE A 545 -12.99 -2.84 -16.22
CA ILE A 545 -14.19 -3.03 -15.37
C ILE A 545 -14.55 -4.51 -15.27
N LEU A 546 -14.47 -5.28 -16.36
CA LEU A 546 -14.70 -6.72 -16.33
C LEU A 546 -13.65 -7.44 -15.47
N ARG A 547 -12.36 -7.18 -15.64
CA ARG A 547 -11.29 -7.79 -14.82
C ARG A 547 -11.43 -7.49 -13.33
N VAL A 548 -11.81 -6.25 -12.98
CA VAL A 548 -12.12 -5.86 -11.59
C VAL A 548 -13.30 -6.68 -11.05
N SER A 549 -14.38 -6.81 -11.82
CA SER A 549 -15.54 -7.63 -11.41
C SER A 549 -15.19 -9.12 -11.27
N HIS A 550 -14.35 -9.66 -12.16
CA HIS A 550 -13.96 -11.07 -12.16
C HIS A 550 -12.97 -11.41 -11.03
N HIS A 551 -12.12 -10.46 -10.63
CA HIS A 551 -11.18 -10.64 -9.52
C HIS A 551 -11.92 -10.95 -8.21
N ARG A 552 -13.06 -10.30 -7.93
CA ARG A 552 -13.85 -10.63 -6.72
C ARG A 552 -14.51 -12.01 -6.82
N ALA A 553 -14.99 -12.41 -7.98
CA ALA A 553 -15.57 -13.74 -8.19
C ALA A 553 -14.53 -14.88 -8.02
N THR A 554 -13.24 -14.61 -8.26
CA THR A 554 -12.16 -15.60 -8.18
C THR A 554 -11.38 -15.60 -6.84
N MET A 555 -11.47 -14.54 -6.05
CA MET A 555 -10.79 -14.43 -4.74
C MET A 555 -11.59 -14.97 -3.55
N GLY A 556 -12.85 -15.36 -3.74
CA GLY A 556 -13.69 -15.97 -2.71
C GLY A 556 -14.22 -14.96 -1.67
N THR A 557 -14.67 -15.48 -0.52
CA THR A 557 -15.29 -14.68 0.54
C THR A 557 -14.25 -13.93 1.37
N MET A 558 -14.26 -12.59 1.24
CA MET A 558 -13.46 -11.67 2.05
C MET A 558 -14.36 -10.77 2.90
N PRO A 559 -13.92 -10.30 4.09
CA PRO A 559 -14.67 -9.32 4.87
C PRO A 559 -14.77 -7.98 4.14
N ASP A 560 -15.97 -7.38 4.09
CA ASP A 560 -16.17 -6.05 3.47
C ASP A 560 -15.55 -4.90 4.31
N SER A 561 -15.22 -5.14 5.59
CA SER A 561 -14.53 -4.21 6.49
C SER A 561 -13.64 -4.94 7.49
N PHE A 562 -12.54 -4.29 7.92
CA PHE A 562 -11.53 -4.86 8.82
C PHE A 562 -10.85 -3.79 9.68
N LEU A 563 -10.16 -4.24 10.73
CA LEU A 563 -9.26 -3.45 11.56
C LEU A 563 -7.83 -3.62 11.05
N ASP A 564 -7.12 -2.52 10.90
CA ASP A 564 -5.73 -2.50 10.44
C ASP A 564 -4.79 -2.22 11.63
N ILE A 565 -3.99 -3.23 11.99
CA ILE A 565 -3.25 -3.30 13.26
C ILE A 565 -1.75 -3.33 12.93
N GLN A 566 -1.10 -2.16 13.07
CA GLN A 566 0.28 -1.94 12.60
C GLN A 566 1.25 -1.43 13.68
N SER A 567 0.76 -0.81 14.77
CA SER A 567 1.58 -0.34 15.88
C SER A 567 1.44 -1.23 17.12
N ASN A 568 2.49 -1.30 17.96
CA ASN A 568 2.47 -2.10 19.20
C ASN A 568 1.47 -1.61 20.27
N THR A 569 0.82 -0.47 20.05
CA THR A 569 -0.30 0.02 20.86
C THR A 569 -1.67 -0.21 20.22
N SER A 570 -1.73 -0.65 18.96
CA SER A 570 -2.97 -0.86 18.20
C SER A 570 -3.58 -2.24 18.41
N GLY A 571 -4.90 -2.28 18.61
CA GLY A 571 -5.70 -3.47 18.87
C GLY A 571 -7.03 -3.13 19.55
N ILE A 572 -7.76 -4.15 20.01
CA ILE A 572 -8.93 -4.00 20.90
C ILE A 572 -8.51 -4.40 22.32
N THR A 573 -8.89 -3.61 23.32
CA THR A 573 -8.77 -3.95 24.74
C THR A 573 -10.15 -3.98 25.39
N ILE A 574 -10.43 -5.04 26.15
CA ILE A 574 -11.77 -5.34 26.67
C ILE A 574 -11.75 -5.22 28.21
N PRO A 575 -12.79 -4.64 28.84
CA PRO A 575 -12.88 -4.55 30.30
C PRO A 575 -13.04 -5.91 31.00
N GLU A 576 -12.92 -5.89 32.33
CA GLU A 576 -12.96 -7.04 33.24
C GLU A 576 -14.18 -7.99 33.00
N ILE A 577 -13.91 -9.23 32.60
CA ILE A 577 -14.93 -10.26 32.35
C ILE A 577 -15.27 -10.94 33.68
N ARG A 578 -16.13 -10.27 34.47
CA ARG A 578 -16.46 -10.63 35.87
C ARG A 578 -17.24 -11.94 36.04
N LYS A 579 -17.95 -12.40 35.01
CA LYS A 579 -18.78 -13.61 35.06
C LYS A 579 -18.56 -14.46 33.81
N TRP A 580 -18.05 -15.66 34.05
CA TRP A 580 -17.95 -16.69 33.03
C TRP A 580 -19.10 -17.69 33.22
N ASP A 581 -20.33 -17.25 32.91
CA ASP A 581 -21.56 -18.01 33.14
C ASP A 581 -21.72 -19.23 32.17
N THR A 582 -20.73 -19.49 31.31
CA THR A 582 -20.70 -20.57 30.31
C THR A 582 -19.87 -21.78 30.75
N THR A 583 -19.85 -22.85 29.93
CA THR A 583 -19.35 -24.18 30.34
C THR A 583 -17.81 -24.32 30.38
N HIS A 584 -17.13 -23.57 31.28
CA HIS A 584 -15.70 -23.70 31.61
C HIS A 584 -14.76 -23.90 30.39
N GLY A 585 -15.03 -23.17 29.31
CA GLY A 585 -14.38 -23.28 28.00
C GLY A 585 -14.96 -22.25 27.05
N PHE A 586 -14.47 -22.23 25.81
CA PHE A 586 -14.91 -21.28 24.77
C PHE A 586 -14.55 -21.72 23.35
N VAL A 587 -15.17 -21.05 22.37
CA VAL A 587 -14.70 -20.96 20.98
C VAL A 587 -14.32 -19.51 20.70
N PHE A 588 -13.07 -19.30 20.28
CA PHE A 588 -12.61 -18.03 19.68
C PHE A 588 -12.57 -18.20 18.16
N HIS A 589 -13.18 -17.29 17.42
CA HIS A 589 -13.18 -17.28 15.94
C HIS A 589 -12.83 -15.88 15.42
N THR A 590 -11.95 -15.82 14.42
CA THR A 590 -11.67 -14.58 13.70
C THR A 590 -11.17 -14.84 12.28
N TRP A 591 -11.29 -13.82 11.43
CA TRP A 591 -10.63 -13.76 10.14
C TRP A 591 -9.40 -12.87 10.26
N LEU A 592 -8.24 -13.35 9.79
CA LEU A 592 -6.98 -12.60 9.85
C LEU A 592 -6.22 -12.70 8.54
N ARG A 593 -5.36 -11.70 8.32
CA ARG A 593 -4.55 -11.58 7.12
C ARG A 593 -3.20 -10.94 7.45
N LEU A 594 -2.12 -11.68 7.16
CA LEU A 594 -0.76 -11.29 7.49
C LEU A 594 0.11 -11.32 6.24
N GLU A 595 1.06 -10.39 6.17
CA GLU A 595 2.16 -10.40 5.19
C GLU A 595 3.47 -10.74 5.92
N GLU A 596 4.41 -11.39 5.22
CA GLU A 596 5.78 -11.57 5.68
C GLU A 596 6.45 -10.20 5.99
N GLU A 597 7.40 -10.18 6.93
CA GLU A 597 8.12 -8.96 7.32
C GLU A 597 9.62 -9.16 7.20
N SER A 598 10.17 -8.61 6.11
CA SER A 598 11.59 -8.70 5.75
C SER A 598 12.51 -7.72 6.50
N SER A 599 11.95 -6.72 7.19
CA SER A 599 12.70 -5.63 7.85
C SER A 599 13.29 -6.03 9.21
N MET A 600 12.68 -6.98 9.93
CA MET A 600 13.13 -7.35 11.27
C MET A 600 14.02 -8.60 11.25
N ALA A 601 15.32 -8.43 11.48
CA ALA A 601 16.27 -9.54 11.58
C ALA A 601 16.02 -10.45 12.80
N GLN A 602 15.61 -9.86 13.93
CA GLN A 602 15.35 -10.56 15.19
C GLN A 602 14.15 -11.52 15.13
N ASN A 603 14.01 -12.38 16.14
CA ASN A 603 12.87 -13.28 16.30
C ASN A 603 11.73 -12.57 17.06
N TYR A 604 10.48 -12.82 16.67
CA TYR A 604 9.30 -12.15 17.23
C TYR A 604 8.06 -13.06 17.23
N ARG A 605 7.08 -12.71 18.08
CA ARG A 605 5.73 -13.29 18.10
C ARG A 605 4.67 -12.21 17.90
N ARG A 606 3.81 -12.38 16.89
CA ARG A 606 2.67 -11.48 16.58
C ARG A 606 1.47 -11.89 17.43
N GLN A 607 1.06 -11.06 18.38
CA GLN A 607 -0.05 -11.38 19.29
C GLN A 607 -1.40 -11.29 18.57
N LEU A 608 -2.23 -12.33 18.65
CA LEU A 608 -3.60 -12.32 18.13
C LEU A 608 -4.62 -12.16 19.25
N PHE A 609 -4.49 -12.92 20.33
CA PHE A 609 -5.43 -12.93 21.46
C PHE A 609 -4.67 -13.14 22.78
N SER A 610 -5.07 -12.44 23.83
CA SER A 610 -4.60 -12.65 25.20
C SER A 610 -5.79 -12.51 26.15
N LEU A 611 -5.95 -13.44 27.09
CA LEU A 611 -7.00 -13.46 28.10
C LEU A 611 -6.37 -13.87 29.43
N THR A 612 -6.23 -12.93 30.37
CA THR A 612 -5.43 -13.12 31.59
C THR A 612 -6.13 -12.66 32.87
N THR A 613 -5.84 -13.36 33.96
CA THR A 613 -6.24 -13.00 35.33
C THR A 613 -5.25 -12.00 35.95
N THR A 614 -5.61 -11.43 37.10
CA THR A 614 -4.71 -10.62 37.93
C THR A 614 -3.45 -11.35 38.41
N TYR A 615 -3.40 -12.69 38.31
CA TYR A 615 -2.24 -13.52 38.67
C TYR A 615 -1.38 -13.93 37.46
N GLY A 616 -1.65 -13.42 36.26
CA GLY A 616 -0.93 -13.79 35.04
C GLY A 616 -1.21 -15.22 34.54
N THR A 617 -2.26 -15.87 35.05
CA THR A 617 -2.79 -17.13 34.49
C THR A 617 -3.77 -16.82 33.35
N GLY A 618 -3.88 -17.69 32.36
CA GLY A 618 -4.74 -17.41 31.20
C GLY A 618 -4.41 -18.17 29.93
N TYR A 619 -4.79 -17.58 28.79
CA TYR A 619 -4.62 -18.11 27.44
C TYR A 619 -4.00 -17.05 26.52
N GLU A 620 -3.05 -17.43 25.66
CA GLU A 620 -2.51 -16.55 24.62
C GLU A 620 -2.42 -17.28 23.28
N PHE A 621 -2.85 -16.61 22.19
CA PHE A 621 -2.71 -17.11 20.83
C PHE A 621 -1.85 -16.13 20.02
N PHE A 622 -0.81 -16.64 19.36
CA PHE A 622 0.15 -15.83 18.60
C PHE A 622 0.70 -16.55 17.37
N VAL A 623 1.19 -15.78 16.40
CA VAL A 623 1.84 -16.27 15.17
C VAL A 623 3.34 -16.03 15.24
N GLN A 624 4.13 -17.06 14.96
CA GLN A 624 5.59 -16.97 14.87
C GLN A 624 6.04 -16.32 13.55
N LYS A 625 7.28 -15.79 13.51
CA LYS A 625 7.96 -15.29 12.29
C LYS A 625 7.93 -16.25 11.08
N ASN A 626 7.78 -17.56 11.30
CA ASN A 626 7.68 -18.61 10.26
C ASN A 626 6.24 -18.95 9.85
N GLY A 627 5.24 -18.18 10.31
CA GLY A 627 3.81 -18.36 10.02
C GLY A 627 3.11 -19.43 10.86
N ASN A 628 3.82 -20.19 11.70
CA ASN A 628 3.18 -21.18 12.56
C ASN A 628 2.32 -20.53 13.66
N PHE A 629 1.12 -21.05 13.84
CA PHE A 629 0.17 -20.59 14.85
C PHE A 629 0.38 -21.35 16.16
N VAL A 630 0.51 -20.62 17.27
CA VAL A 630 0.76 -21.18 18.60
C VAL A 630 -0.40 -20.84 19.52
N VAL A 631 -0.92 -21.88 20.19
CA VAL A 631 -1.85 -21.73 21.32
C VAL A 631 -1.08 -22.01 22.61
N SER A 632 -1.17 -21.10 23.57
CA SER A 632 -0.60 -21.28 24.90
C SER A 632 -1.67 -21.30 26.01
N VAL A 633 -1.31 -21.93 27.13
CA VAL A 633 -2.04 -21.84 28.40
C VAL A 633 -1.04 -21.53 29.52
N ILE A 634 -1.28 -20.44 30.24
CA ILE A 634 -0.43 -19.97 31.34
C ILE A 634 -1.02 -20.42 32.68
N THR A 635 -0.27 -21.23 33.41
CA THR A 635 -0.58 -21.65 34.78
C THR A 635 0.33 -20.95 35.78
N LYS A 636 0.10 -21.12 37.09
CA LYS A 636 0.92 -20.48 38.15
C LYS A 636 2.37 -21.02 38.27
N LYS A 637 2.80 -21.94 37.39
CA LYS A 637 4.15 -22.55 37.37
C LYS A 637 4.70 -22.83 35.97
N GLU A 638 3.83 -23.17 35.02
CA GLU A 638 4.21 -23.69 33.70
C GLU A 638 3.47 -22.93 32.58
N PHE A 639 4.17 -22.64 31.49
CA PHE A 639 3.66 -22.12 30.24
C PHE A 639 3.57 -23.26 29.22
N PHE A 640 2.36 -23.74 28.95
CA PHE A 640 2.13 -24.81 27.97
C PHE A 640 1.92 -24.21 26.59
N THR A 641 2.47 -24.84 25.56
CA THR A 641 2.27 -24.45 24.16
C THR A 641 2.01 -25.65 23.27
N ALA A 642 1.07 -25.52 22.33
CA ALA A 642 0.91 -26.41 21.19
C ALA A 642 0.97 -25.59 19.89
N THR A 643 1.52 -26.17 18.82
CA THR A 643 1.83 -25.44 17.58
C THR A 643 1.19 -26.11 16.37
N ALA A 644 0.33 -25.38 15.66
CA ALA A 644 -0.18 -25.77 14.35
C ALA A 644 0.81 -25.31 13.27
N GLN A 645 1.31 -26.26 12.47
CA GLN A 645 2.17 -25.94 11.32
C GLN A 645 1.32 -25.35 10.20
N SER A 646 1.51 -24.07 9.87
CA SER A 646 0.62 -23.34 8.93
C SER A 646 1.31 -22.12 8.30
N PRO A 647 2.45 -22.29 7.59
CA PRO A 647 3.17 -21.17 6.95
C PRO A 647 2.33 -20.38 5.94
N GLN A 648 1.23 -20.96 5.44
CA GLN A 648 0.25 -20.31 4.57
C GLN A 648 -0.34 -19.03 5.18
N LEU A 649 -0.40 -18.89 6.51
CA LEU A 649 -0.93 -17.68 7.18
C LEU A 649 -0.16 -16.38 6.86
N LEU A 650 1.02 -16.44 6.25
CA LEU A 650 1.81 -15.29 5.80
C LEU A 650 1.73 -15.01 4.29
N ASP A 651 0.90 -15.73 3.53
CA ASP A 651 0.84 -15.63 2.06
C ASP A 651 0.15 -14.36 1.53
N GLY A 652 -0.28 -13.47 2.44
CA GLY A 652 -0.97 -12.22 2.10
C GLY A 652 -2.46 -12.36 1.79
N ARG A 653 -3.11 -13.49 2.10
CA ARG A 653 -4.57 -13.70 1.93
C ARG A 653 -5.34 -13.65 3.25
N TRP A 654 -6.67 -13.71 3.16
CA TRP A 654 -7.58 -13.83 4.28
C TRP A 654 -7.75 -15.30 4.67
N HIS A 655 -7.47 -15.61 5.94
CA HIS A 655 -7.67 -16.92 6.54
C HIS A 655 -8.65 -16.85 7.71
N SER A 656 -9.46 -17.88 7.88
CA SER A 656 -10.29 -18.04 9.08
C SER A 656 -9.56 -18.89 10.11
N VAL A 657 -9.45 -18.41 11.34
CA VAL A 657 -8.76 -19.11 12.45
C VAL A 657 -9.72 -19.28 13.60
N THR A 658 -9.91 -20.52 14.04
CA THR A 658 -10.83 -20.89 15.11
C THR A 658 -10.15 -21.77 16.15
N VAL A 659 -10.18 -21.35 17.42
CA VAL A 659 -9.65 -22.11 18.55
C VAL A 659 -10.81 -22.52 19.45
N SER A 660 -11.05 -23.82 19.57
CA SER A 660 -12.08 -24.40 20.43
C SER A 660 -11.42 -25.05 21.64
N VAL A 661 -11.71 -24.51 22.83
CA VAL A 661 -11.21 -24.96 24.14
C VAL A 661 -12.36 -25.65 24.87
N VAL A 662 -12.47 -26.96 24.70
CA VAL A 662 -13.59 -27.78 25.17
C VAL A 662 -13.30 -28.35 26.56
N PRO A 663 -14.22 -28.21 27.55
CA PRO A 663 -14.05 -28.80 28.87
C PRO A 663 -14.09 -30.34 28.80
N PRO A 664 -13.38 -31.04 29.72
CA PRO A 664 -13.40 -32.48 29.76
C PRO A 664 -14.76 -33.04 30.22
N LYS A 665 -15.22 -34.12 29.56
CA LYS A 665 -16.41 -34.90 30.00
C LYS A 665 -16.19 -35.71 31.29
N ARG A 666 -15.02 -35.61 31.91
CA ARG A 666 -14.66 -36.26 33.19
C ARG A 666 -13.95 -35.27 34.10
N LEU A 667 -14.30 -35.28 35.38
CA LEU A 667 -13.60 -34.50 36.40
C LEU A 667 -12.11 -34.87 36.42
N PHE A 668 -11.25 -33.88 36.66
CA PHE A 668 -9.79 -33.99 36.78
C PHE A 668 -9.00 -34.42 35.51
N SER A 669 -9.62 -34.47 34.32
CA SER A 669 -8.87 -34.59 33.06
C SER A 669 -8.55 -33.24 32.40
N TYR A 670 -7.74 -33.25 31.34
CA TYR A 670 -7.30 -32.05 30.61
C TYR A 670 -8.36 -31.53 29.64
N HIS A 671 -8.32 -30.23 29.34
CA HIS A 671 -9.15 -29.62 28.30
C HIS A 671 -8.64 -30.03 26.92
N GLN A 672 -9.57 -30.23 25.97
CA GLN A 672 -9.23 -30.47 24.58
C GLN A 672 -9.18 -29.14 23.83
N ILE A 673 -8.05 -28.85 23.21
CA ILE A 673 -7.85 -27.66 22.36
C ILE A 673 -7.76 -28.11 20.91
N ASN A 674 -8.75 -27.71 20.11
CA ASN A 674 -8.80 -27.94 18.67
C ASN A 674 -8.56 -26.60 17.93
N VAL A 675 -7.68 -26.60 16.93
CA VAL A 675 -7.47 -25.44 16.06
C VAL A 675 -7.88 -25.78 14.64
N TYR A 676 -8.75 -24.95 14.08
CA TYR A 676 -9.21 -25.00 12.70
C TYR A 676 -8.66 -23.79 11.95
N ILE A 677 -8.11 -24.01 10.76
CA ILE A 677 -7.66 -22.97 9.84
C ILE A 677 -8.33 -23.26 8.50
N ASP A 678 -9.09 -22.29 7.99
CA ASP A 678 -9.90 -22.41 6.76
C ASP A 678 -10.88 -23.58 6.81
N SER A 679 -11.64 -23.65 7.90
CA SER A 679 -12.54 -24.75 8.32
C SER A 679 -11.88 -26.13 8.55
N VAL A 680 -10.63 -26.33 8.13
CA VAL A 680 -9.89 -27.60 8.27
C VAL A 680 -9.19 -27.67 9.63
N GLN A 681 -9.40 -28.76 10.38
CA GLN A 681 -8.70 -28.98 11.64
C GLN A 681 -7.20 -29.22 11.38
N LYS A 682 -6.34 -28.38 11.98
CA LYS A 682 -4.86 -28.48 11.90
C LYS A 682 -4.23 -29.00 13.19
N LEU A 683 -4.93 -28.87 14.32
CA LEU A 683 -4.45 -29.30 15.64
C LEU A 683 -5.62 -29.84 16.49
N GLY A 684 -5.33 -30.81 17.34
CA GLY A 684 -6.26 -31.37 18.32
C GLY A 684 -5.46 -32.01 19.44
N SER A 685 -5.32 -31.31 20.56
CA SER A 685 -4.37 -31.62 21.64
C SER A 685 -5.03 -31.53 23.01
N THR A 686 -4.47 -32.21 24.01
CA THR A 686 -4.94 -32.10 25.42
C THR A 686 -3.97 -31.33 26.32
N MET A 687 -4.47 -30.30 27.02
CA MET A 687 -3.64 -29.35 27.78
C MET A 687 -4.21 -29.06 29.19
N LYS A 688 -3.33 -28.67 30.14
CA LYS A 688 -3.76 -28.12 31.43
C LYS A 688 -4.53 -26.81 31.21
N TYR A 689 -5.48 -26.49 32.07
CA TYR A 689 -6.38 -25.33 31.94
C TYR A 689 -6.07 -24.22 32.96
N ALA A 690 -6.47 -22.98 32.64
CA ALA A 690 -6.49 -21.87 33.59
C ALA A 690 -7.81 -21.86 34.38
N SER A 691 -7.80 -21.37 35.62
CA SER A 691 -8.97 -21.44 36.50
C SER A 691 -10.08 -20.47 36.07
N PHE A 692 -11.16 -20.98 35.50
CA PHE A 692 -12.39 -20.21 35.18
C PHE A 692 -13.16 -19.72 36.42
N ALA A 693 -12.69 -20.03 37.64
CA ALA A 693 -13.20 -19.46 38.89
C ALA A 693 -12.43 -18.20 39.34
N GLU A 694 -11.33 -17.85 38.67
CA GLU A 694 -10.64 -16.57 38.84
C GLU A 694 -11.12 -15.59 37.75
N VAL A 695 -11.34 -14.32 38.09
CA VAL A 695 -11.83 -13.31 37.14
C VAL A 695 -10.75 -12.95 36.12
N PHE A 696 -11.12 -12.95 34.83
CA PHE A 696 -10.27 -12.45 33.75
C PHE A 696 -10.32 -10.91 33.73
N HIS A 697 -9.29 -10.28 34.28
CA HIS A 697 -9.20 -8.83 34.43
C HIS A 697 -8.79 -8.13 33.13
N TYR A 698 -8.10 -8.84 32.23
CA TYR A 698 -7.62 -8.26 30.98
C TYR A 698 -7.86 -9.20 29.80
N CYS A 699 -8.39 -8.64 28.71
CA CYS A 699 -8.40 -9.30 27.42
C CYS A 699 -8.00 -8.31 26.32
N SER A 700 -7.12 -8.76 25.41
CA SER A 700 -6.61 -7.98 24.28
C SER A 700 -6.68 -8.81 22.99
N ILE A 701 -7.00 -8.12 21.90
CA ILE A 701 -7.02 -8.67 20.55
C ILE A 701 -6.07 -7.82 19.68
N GLY A 702 -5.10 -8.48 19.04
CA GLY A 702 -4.12 -7.86 18.12
C GLY A 702 -2.98 -7.05 18.78
N ALA A 703 -3.12 -6.63 20.03
CA ALA A 703 -2.07 -5.93 20.79
C ALA A 703 -1.40 -6.85 21.85
N PRO A 704 -0.09 -6.73 22.10
CA PRO A 704 0.58 -7.40 23.22
C PRO A 704 0.12 -6.82 24.57
N TYR A 705 0.19 -7.63 25.64
CA TYR A 705 -0.20 -7.20 26.98
C TYR A 705 0.85 -6.25 27.60
N ASN A 706 0.63 -4.95 27.43
CA ASN A 706 1.42 -3.92 28.10
C ASN A 706 0.87 -3.65 29.51
N ASN A 707 1.70 -3.81 30.56
CA ASN A 707 1.38 -3.54 31.98
C ASN A 707 1.19 -2.03 32.33
N PHE A 708 0.73 -1.21 31.37
CA PHE A 708 0.71 0.25 31.45
C PHE A 708 -0.64 0.83 31.93
N ARG A 709 -1.05 0.55 33.18
CA ARG A 709 -1.90 1.47 33.96
C ARG A 709 -1.98 1.21 35.48
N LYS A 710 -0.86 1.40 36.19
CA LYS A 710 -0.88 2.03 37.53
C LYS A 710 0.29 3.02 37.65
N LEU A 711 -0.01 4.31 37.61
CA LEU A 711 0.89 5.31 38.19
C LEU A 711 0.67 5.30 39.71
N SER A 712 1.73 5.04 40.46
CA SER A 712 1.74 5.22 41.92
C SER A 712 3.11 5.78 42.35
N HIS A 713 3.25 7.09 42.20
CA HIS A 713 4.22 8.00 42.83
C HIS A 713 5.59 7.43 43.27
N THR A 714 6.58 7.49 42.38
CA THR A 714 7.98 7.80 42.75
C THR A 714 8.59 8.77 41.73
N SER A 715 8.37 10.07 41.94
CA SER A 715 9.04 11.12 41.18
C SER A 715 10.49 11.27 41.65
N HIS A 716 11.43 10.60 40.99
CA HIS A 716 12.85 10.87 41.16
C HIS A 716 13.26 12.16 40.44
N GLN A 717 12.79 13.30 40.97
CA GLN A 717 13.47 14.57 40.75
C GLN A 717 14.76 14.56 41.57
N SER A 718 15.89 14.74 40.88
CA SER A 718 17.18 14.99 41.50
C SER A 718 17.24 16.41 42.05
N ASN A 719 17.43 16.59 43.37
CA ASN A 719 18.64 17.22 43.91
C ASN A 719 18.60 17.44 45.44
N SER A 720 19.76 17.21 46.07
CA SER A 720 20.32 17.91 47.24
C SER A 720 19.38 18.51 48.31
N ALA A 721 19.24 17.85 49.47
CA ALA A 721 19.46 18.48 50.78
C ALA A 721 19.59 17.50 51.98
N ARG A 722 20.48 17.89 52.90
CA ARG A 722 20.74 17.49 54.31
C ARG A 722 19.71 16.63 55.13
N MET A 723 20.31 15.67 55.86
CA MET A 723 20.11 15.32 57.30
C MET A 723 18.89 14.47 57.77
N SER A 724 19.20 13.49 58.62
CA SER A 724 18.34 12.65 59.52
C SER A 724 17.75 13.46 60.70
N PRO A 725 16.88 12.93 61.63
CA PRO A 725 16.66 11.54 62.11
C PRO A 725 15.15 11.06 62.17
N VAL A 726 14.73 9.78 62.27
CA VAL A 726 14.80 8.74 63.36
C VAL A 726 14.20 9.23 64.71
N PRO A 727 13.37 8.50 65.53
CA PRO A 727 12.82 7.10 65.48
C PRO A 727 11.31 6.89 65.91
N ASP A 728 10.95 5.62 66.17
CA ASP A 728 10.11 5.06 67.29
C ASP A 728 8.62 4.65 67.11
N GLY A 729 8.21 3.54 67.78
CA GLY A 729 6.80 3.13 67.89
C GLY A 729 6.38 1.64 68.07
N THR A 730 7.24 0.70 68.51
CA THR A 730 6.84 -0.68 68.95
C THR A 730 6.17 -0.66 70.35
N PRO A 731 5.53 -1.75 70.91
CA PRO A 731 5.69 -3.20 70.66
C PRO A 731 4.38 -4.06 70.68
N GLY A 732 4.48 -5.41 70.68
CA GLY A 732 3.30 -6.29 70.92
C GLY A 732 3.37 -7.79 70.55
N THR A 733 4.46 -8.51 70.85
CA THR A 733 4.58 -10.00 70.76
C THR A 733 3.98 -10.69 72.02
N PRO A 734 3.95 -12.05 72.26
CA PRO A 734 4.84 -13.10 71.72
C PRO A 734 4.36 -14.59 71.60
N SER A 735 5.27 -15.43 71.05
CA SER A 735 5.61 -16.83 71.43
C SER A 735 4.61 -17.98 71.25
N ALA A 736 5.01 -19.26 71.05
CA ALA A 736 6.25 -19.93 70.58
C ALA A 736 5.91 -21.45 70.39
N GLU A 737 6.75 -22.43 70.04
CA GLU A 737 8.20 -22.57 69.75
C GLU A 737 8.38 -23.31 68.38
N ARG A 738 9.39 -24.12 67.99
CA ARG A 738 10.72 -24.63 68.45
C ARG A 738 11.48 -25.08 67.16
N GLU A 739 12.76 -25.46 67.06
CA GLU A 739 13.89 -25.58 67.99
C GLU A 739 15.20 -25.03 67.34
N GLU A 740 16.29 -25.79 67.21
CA GLU A 740 17.65 -25.27 66.99
C GLU A 740 18.57 -26.14 66.11
N ARG A 741 19.54 -25.53 65.39
CA ARG A 741 21.01 -25.58 65.69
C ARG A 741 21.91 -24.84 64.68
N GLN A 742 23.20 -24.73 65.03
CA GLN A 742 24.26 -23.87 64.45
C GLN A 742 25.16 -24.68 63.45
N ALA A 743 26.25 -24.20 62.79
CA ALA A 743 27.07 -22.98 62.92
C ALA A 743 27.99 -22.71 61.70
N ARG A 744 28.45 -21.44 61.51
CA ARG A 744 29.66 -20.96 60.75
C ARG A 744 29.65 -21.20 59.21
N SER A 745 30.34 -20.44 58.34
CA SER A 745 31.35 -19.34 58.44
C SER A 745 31.14 -18.27 57.35
N GLY A 746 31.75 -17.08 57.45
CA GLY A 746 31.87 -16.10 56.35
C GLY A 746 33.05 -16.39 55.40
N GLY A 747 33.32 -15.61 54.34
CA GLY A 747 32.66 -14.37 53.86
C GLY A 747 33.43 -13.71 52.68
N LEU A 748 33.25 -12.39 52.47
CA LEU A 748 33.94 -11.45 51.54
C LEU A 748 33.57 -11.40 50.03
N PHE A 749 33.28 -10.15 49.59
CA PHE A 749 33.44 -9.56 48.24
C PHE A 749 32.43 -9.88 47.08
N PRO A 750 32.25 -8.97 46.08
CA PRO A 750 30.90 -8.55 45.66
C PRO A 750 30.62 -8.57 44.13
N ASN A 751 29.45 -8.02 43.76
CA ASN A 751 29.01 -7.74 42.38
C ASN A 751 30.09 -7.09 41.49
N ILE A 752 30.57 -7.81 40.47
CA ILE A 752 31.23 -7.29 39.26
C ILE A 752 30.75 -8.17 38.07
N ILE A 753 30.90 -7.67 36.83
CA ILE A 753 30.51 -8.31 35.56
C ILE A 753 29.01 -8.19 35.23
N GLU A 754 28.57 -6.95 35.03
CA GLU A 754 27.76 -6.65 33.85
C GLU A 754 28.68 -6.51 32.61
N ARG A 755 28.18 -6.90 31.44
CA ARG A 755 28.60 -6.43 30.10
C ARG A 755 30.11 -6.42 29.74
N THR A 756 30.68 -7.55 29.32
CA THR A 756 31.58 -7.57 28.13
C THR A 756 31.77 -8.98 27.54
N PHE A 757 31.77 -9.08 26.20
CA PHE A 757 31.98 -10.29 25.37
C PHE A 757 30.93 -11.43 25.56
N PHE A 758 30.58 -12.24 24.55
CA PHE A 758 31.15 -12.45 23.20
C PHE A 758 30.09 -12.38 22.08
N PRO A 759 30.42 -11.84 20.90
CA PRO A 759 29.85 -12.30 19.63
C PRO A 759 30.58 -13.57 19.12
N GLY A 760 29.89 -14.46 18.41
CA GLY A 760 30.54 -15.52 17.62
C GLY A 760 30.40 -16.98 18.09
N LEU A 761 29.39 -17.35 18.88
CA LEU A 761 29.16 -18.73 19.33
C LEU A 761 27.76 -19.28 18.98
N VAL A 762 27.38 -19.21 17.70
CA VAL A 762 26.17 -19.83 17.15
C VAL A 762 26.54 -20.81 16.04
N SER A 763 26.96 -22.02 16.42
CA SER A 763 27.13 -23.16 15.50
C SER A 763 27.31 -24.51 16.21
N GLN A 764 27.94 -24.55 17.39
CA GLN A 764 28.29 -25.80 18.09
C GLN A 764 28.01 -25.75 19.60
N VAL A 765 26.82 -26.20 20.01
CA VAL A 765 26.53 -26.67 21.38
C VAL A 765 25.73 -27.97 21.28
N PRO A 766 26.31 -29.15 21.61
CA PRO A 766 25.58 -30.42 21.55
C PRO A 766 24.57 -30.60 22.69
N ASN A 767 23.34 -30.98 22.35
CA ASN A 767 22.33 -31.70 23.15
C ASN A 767 22.60 -31.85 24.67
N TYR A 768 22.45 -30.78 25.46
CA TYR A 768 22.54 -30.84 26.93
C TYR A 768 21.35 -30.26 27.71
N PHE A 769 20.33 -29.73 27.01
CA PHE A 769 19.08 -29.26 27.62
C PHE A 769 17.88 -30.21 27.43
N THR A 770 18.10 -31.40 26.87
CA THR A 770 17.07 -32.45 26.71
C THR A 770 17.10 -33.47 27.85
N LEU A 771 17.07 -33.00 29.10
CA LEU A 771 16.74 -33.82 30.27
C LEU A 771 15.32 -33.49 30.73
N PRO A 772 14.31 -34.35 30.46
CA PRO A 772 12.98 -34.14 31.00
C PRO A 772 13.03 -34.34 32.52
N SER A 773 12.93 -33.24 33.28
CA SER A 773 12.72 -33.32 34.73
C SER A 773 11.42 -34.09 34.98
N LYS A 774 11.48 -35.13 35.83
CA LYS A 774 10.37 -36.07 36.01
C LYS A 774 9.21 -35.46 36.79
N SER A 775 8.41 -34.60 36.13
CA SER A 775 7.04 -34.30 36.54
C SER A 775 6.11 -35.38 35.99
N THR A 776 5.40 -36.08 36.87
CA THR A 776 4.53 -37.21 36.50
C THR A 776 3.18 -36.70 35.99
N SER A 777 3.14 -36.29 34.71
CA SER A 777 1.90 -36.04 33.99
C SER A 777 2.02 -36.49 32.53
N SER A 778 1.13 -37.37 32.09
CA SER A 778 0.99 -37.79 30.69
C SER A 778 0.42 -36.65 29.85
N LEU A 779 1.27 -35.71 29.47
CA LEU A 779 0.96 -34.66 28.50
C LEU A 779 0.99 -35.23 27.09
N ASP A 780 0.22 -34.60 26.21
CA ASP A 780 0.13 -34.90 24.79
C ASP A 780 1.49 -34.66 24.08
N PRO A 781 1.97 -35.56 23.19
CA PRO A 781 3.22 -35.37 22.46
C PRO A 781 3.31 -34.07 21.64
N SER A 782 2.17 -33.46 21.29
CA SER A 782 2.10 -32.16 20.60
C SER A 782 2.29 -30.94 21.52
N VAL A 783 2.32 -31.13 22.84
CA VAL A 783 2.37 -30.07 23.86
C VAL A 783 3.74 -29.98 24.50
N LYS A 784 4.31 -28.77 24.53
CA LYS A 784 5.56 -28.45 25.23
C LYS A 784 5.27 -27.63 26.49
N SER A 785 6.00 -27.87 27.57
CA SER A 785 5.95 -27.07 28.80
C SER A 785 7.25 -26.28 28.95
N TYR A 786 7.13 -25.00 29.27
CA TYR A 786 8.25 -24.09 29.51
C TYR A 786 8.11 -23.40 30.88
N PRO A 787 9.22 -23.08 31.58
CA PRO A 787 9.18 -22.21 32.75
C PRO A 787 8.66 -20.80 32.40
N ILE A 788 7.89 -20.21 33.31
CA ILE A 788 7.43 -18.82 33.18
C ILE A 788 8.65 -17.89 33.11
N GLY A 789 8.59 -16.88 32.24
CA GLY A 789 9.70 -15.94 31.97
C GLY A 789 10.67 -16.39 30.86
N MET A 790 10.62 -17.65 30.39
CA MET A 790 11.43 -18.07 29.23
C MET A 790 10.74 -17.79 27.87
N GLN A 791 9.56 -17.15 27.86
CA GLN A 791 8.76 -16.97 26.65
C GLN A 791 9.52 -16.22 25.55
N ASP A 792 10.07 -15.04 25.84
CA ASP A 792 10.70 -14.18 24.83
C ASP A 792 12.05 -14.74 24.34
N LEU A 793 12.72 -15.56 25.15
CA LEU A 793 13.91 -16.30 24.75
C LEU A 793 13.60 -17.41 23.74
N VAL A 794 12.42 -18.05 23.85
CA VAL A 794 12.00 -19.17 22.99
C VAL A 794 11.25 -18.69 21.73
N PHE A 795 10.41 -17.66 21.86
CA PHE A 795 9.48 -17.21 20.82
C PHE A 795 9.76 -15.80 20.28
N GLY A 796 10.71 -15.06 20.87
CA GLY A 796 10.97 -13.66 20.55
C GLY A 796 10.02 -12.69 21.27
N GLU A 797 10.30 -11.39 21.11
CA GLU A 797 9.52 -10.31 21.71
C GLU A 797 8.07 -10.30 21.18
N ALA A 798 7.13 -9.94 22.06
CA ALA A 798 5.71 -9.82 21.73
C ALA A 798 5.41 -8.49 21.03
N ILE A 799 5.11 -8.57 19.73
CA ILE A 799 4.68 -7.45 18.90
C ILE A 799 3.18 -7.53 18.60
N CYS A 800 2.60 -6.43 18.12
CA CYS A 800 1.24 -6.43 17.56
C CYS A 800 1.10 -7.38 16.35
N LEU A 801 -0.14 -7.57 15.92
CA LEU A 801 -0.48 -8.46 14.81
C LEU A 801 0.26 -8.13 13.49
N LYS A 802 0.58 -6.85 13.24
CA LYS A 802 1.15 -6.34 11.97
C LYS A 802 0.42 -6.91 10.75
N GLY A 803 -0.87 -6.58 10.65
CA GLY A 803 -1.78 -7.17 9.69
C GLY A 803 -3.23 -6.74 9.89
N GLN A 804 -4.12 -7.37 9.14
CA GLN A 804 -5.54 -7.01 9.06
C GLN A 804 -6.39 -8.06 9.79
N LEU A 805 -7.44 -7.61 10.48
CA LEU A 805 -8.32 -8.44 11.31
C LEU A 805 -9.80 -8.15 10.99
N GLY A 806 -10.57 -9.18 10.66
CA GLY A 806 -12.01 -9.08 10.38
C GLY A 806 -12.86 -9.06 11.65
N ALA A 807 -14.05 -9.66 11.59
CA ALA A 807 -14.87 -9.88 12.77
C ALA A 807 -14.17 -10.80 13.79
N VAL A 808 -14.43 -10.58 15.09
CA VAL A 808 -13.88 -11.37 16.20
C VAL A 808 -15.04 -11.81 17.09
N LEU A 809 -15.16 -13.11 17.32
CA LEU A 809 -16.23 -13.69 18.14
C LEU A 809 -15.66 -14.58 19.23
N LEU A 810 -16.19 -14.43 20.45
CA LEU A 810 -15.96 -15.34 21.57
C LEU A 810 -17.30 -15.94 21.99
N ALA A 811 -17.38 -17.27 22.04
CA ALA A 811 -18.64 -17.99 22.29
C ALA A 811 -18.46 -19.21 23.21
N ASP A 812 -19.55 -19.77 23.70
CA ASP A 812 -19.57 -21.02 24.46
C ASP A 812 -19.24 -22.24 23.58
N THR A 813 -18.82 -23.33 24.22
CA THR A 813 -18.38 -24.57 23.55
C THR A 813 -19.49 -25.33 22.83
N ASN A 814 -20.75 -24.98 23.07
CA ASN A 814 -21.93 -25.60 22.47
C ASN A 814 -22.37 -24.95 21.14
N VAL A 815 -21.58 -24.03 20.57
CA VAL A 815 -21.85 -23.42 19.25
C VAL A 815 -21.57 -24.41 18.10
N ASN A 816 -22.47 -24.45 17.11
CA ASN A 816 -22.29 -25.24 15.91
C ASN A 816 -21.25 -24.61 14.97
N LEU A 817 -20.03 -25.18 14.98
CA LEU A 817 -18.92 -24.72 14.13
C LEU A 817 -19.24 -24.78 12.63
N LYS A 818 -20.10 -25.68 12.16
CA LYS A 818 -20.44 -25.79 10.73
C LYS A 818 -21.18 -24.55 10.23
N SER A 819 -22.21 -24.11 10.94
CA SER A 819 -22.94 -22.87 10.62
C SER A 819 -22.10 -21.61 10.81
N LEU A 820 -21.11 -21.63 11.71
CA LEU A 820 -20.14 -20.54 11.86
C LEU A 820 -19.22 -20.43 10.64
N PHE A 821 -18.75 -21.57 10.09
CA PHE A 821 -17.93 -21.58 8.88
C PHE A 821 -18.76 -21.25 7.61
N GLU A 822 -20.00 -21.73 7.53
CA GLU A 822 -20.92 -21.44 6.41
C GLU A 822 -21.34 -19.96 6.32
N ALA A 823 -21.37 -19.24 7.45
CA ALA A 823 -21.64 -17.81 7.48
C ALA A 823 -20.43 -16.93 7.11
N GLY A 824 -19.23 -17.51 6.96
CA GLY A 824 -18.06 -16.86 6.36
C GLY A 824 -17.50 -15.64 7.13
N PRO A 825 -16.98 -14.61 6.44
CA PRO A 825 -16.40 -13.43 7.08
C PRO A 825 -17.43 -12.42 7.59
N ASN A 826 -18.68 -12.49 7.10
CA ASN A 826 -19.74 -11.53 7.40
C ASN A 826 -20.71 -12.01 8.51
N VAL A 827 -20.32 -13.01 9.31
CA VAL A 827 -21.08 -13.58 10.46
C VAL A 827 -21.73 -12.49 11.32
N ALA A 828 -20.99 -11.42 11.64
CA ALA A 828 -21.48 -10.38 12.53
C ALA A 828 -22.64 -9.55 11.93
N ASN A 829 -22.72 -9.43 10.59
CA ASN A 829 -23.89 -8.82 9.94
C ASN A 829 -25.13 -9.72 10.05
N VAL A 830 -24.95 -11.05 9.99
CA VAL A 830 -26.04 -12.03 10.17
C VAL A 830 -26.60 -11.95 11.59
N LEU A 831 -25.73 -11.80 12.60
CA LEU A 831 -26.12 -11.62 14.01
C LEU A 831 -26.82 -10.28 14.29
N ALA A 832 -26.57 -9.25 13.48
CA ALA A 832 -27.15 -7.92 13.63
C ALA A 832 -28.50 -7.72 12.89
N THR A 833 -28.88 -8.64 12.00
CA THR A 833 -30.19 -8.65 11.33
C THR A 833 -31.19 -9.55 12.06
N ASP A 834 -32.49 -9.18 12.07
CA ASP A 834 -33.58 -9.90 12.74
C ASP A 834 -33.90 -11.32 12.19
N ILE A 835 -33.00 -11.96 11.44
CA ILE A 835 -33.11 -13.34 10.90
C ILE A 835 -32.85 -14.39 12.01
N ILE A 836 -33.13 -14.01 13.26
CA ILE A 836 -32.79 -14.72 14.51
C ILE A 836 -33.58 -16.03 14.64
N GLU A 837 -34.77 -16.14 14.03
CA GLU A 837 -35.58 -17.37 14.02
C GLU A 837 -34.86 -18.60 13.44
N SER A 838 -33.81 -18.40 12.65
CA SER A 838 -32.99 -19.48 12.08
C SER A 838 -31.68 -19.76 12.84
N PHE A 839 -31.28 -18.88 13.76
CA PHE A 839 -29.98 -18.89 14.43
C PHE A 839 -30.14 -18.93 15.97
N ASP A 840 -30.34 -20.13 16.52
CA ASP A 840 -30.21 -20.46 17.96
C ASP A 840 -28.75 -20.38 18.45
N MET A 841 -28.02 -19.33 18.04
CA MET A 841 -26.62 -19.08 18.40
C MET A 841 -26.44 -17.77 19.17
N ALA A 842 -27.35 -16.79 19.02
CA ALA A 842 -27.22 -15.48 19.64
C ALA A 842 -26.98 -15.56 21.15
N SER A 843 -27.78 -16.36 21.87
CA SER A 843 -27.70 -16.58 23.33
C SER A 843 -26.43 -17.30 23.83
N LYS A 844 -25.51 -17.67 22.93
CA LYS A 844 -24.31 -18.47 23.22
C LYS A 844 -23.00 -17.71 22.96
N PHE A 845 -23.07 -16.44 22.54
CA PHE A 845 -21.91 -15.56 22.44
C PHE A 845 -21.58 -14.86 23.76
N VAL A 846 -20.29 -14.73 24.08
CA VAL A 846 -19.77 -13.96 25.21
C VAL A 846 -19.55 -12.51 24.78
N PHE A 847 -18.96 -12.31 23.60
CA PHE A 847 -18.95 -11.03 22.89
C PHE A 847 -18.82 -11.26 21.38
N ALA A 848 -19.28 -10.31 20.58
CA ALA A 848 -19.10 -10.31 19.12
C ALA A 848 -18.74 -8.92 18.61
N PHE A 849 -17.51 -8.75 18.11
CA PHE A 849 -17.01 -7.49 17.57
C PHE A 849 -16.98 -7.51 16.04
N ALA A 850 -17.64 -6.53 15.43
CA ALA A 850 -17.53 -6.24 14.01
C ALA A 850 -16.72 -4.94 13.80
N PRO A 851 -15.86 -4.87 12.77
CA PRO A 851 -15.26 -3.60 12.34
C PRO A 851 -16.31 -2.52 12.02
N ASN A 852 -17.49 -2.94 11.53
CA ASN A 852 -18.65 -2.05 11.28
C ASN A 852 -19.29 -1.48 12.56
N ALA A 853 -19.02 -2.08 13.73
CA ALA A 853 -19.52 -1.66 15.04
C ALA A 853 -18.50 -0.81 15.82
N CYS A 854 -17.43 -0.37 15.15
CA CYS A 854 -16.39 0.48 15.70
C CYS A 854 -16.60 1.95 15.34
N PHE A 855 -16.59 2.84 16.33
CA PHE A 855 -16.66 4.29 16.13
C PHE A 855 -15.92 5.03 17.25
N ASP A 856 -15.13 6.04 16.90
CA ASP A 856 -14.41 6.95 17.81
C ASP A 856 -13.71 6.26 19.01
N GLY A 857 -12.92 5.22 18.73
CA GLY A 857 -12.19 4.44 19.75
C GLY A 857 -13.05 3.47 20.58
N LEU A 858 -14.36 3.40 20.37
CA LEU A 858 -15.25 2.41 20.94
C LEU A 858 -15.53 1.28 19.93
N CYS A 859 -15.59 0.04 20.41
CA CYS A 859 -16.02 -1.14 19.65
C CYS A 859 -17.22 -1.75 20.37
N LEU A 860 -18.40 -1.68 19.74
CA LEU A 860 -19.65 -2.13 20.35
C LEU A 860 -19.77 -3.66 20.33
N ASP A 861 -20.25 -4.22 21.44
CA ASP A 861 -20.52 -5.65 21.57
C ASP A 861 -21.89 -6.00 20.96
N LEU A 862 -21.88 -6.82 19.91
CA LEU A 862 -23.07 -7.29 19.18
C LEU A 862 -23.69 -8.56 19.78
N ALA A 863 -23.15 -9.12 20.86
CA ALA A 863 -23.81 -10.22 21.58
C ALA A 863 -25.09 -9.73 22.29
N PRO A 864 -26.16 -10.55 22.37
CA PRO A 864 -27.43 -10.15 22.98
C PRO A 864 -27.27 -9.95 24.49
N GLY A 865 -27.03 -8.70 24.86
CA GLY A 865 -26.70 -8.28 26.22
C GLY A 865 -25.77 -7.07 26.25
N ASN A 866 -24.96 -6.87 25.20
CA ASN A 866 -24.05 -5.72 25.02
C ASN A 866 -23.26 -5.40 26.31
N GLN A 867 -22.56 -6.40 26.83
CA GLN A 867 -21.96 -6.35 28.16
C GLN A 867 -20.48 -5.93 28.13
N TYR A 868 -19.77 -6.26 27.05
CA TYR A 868 -18.30 -6.20 27.01
C TYR A 868 -17.77 -5.28 25.90
N ASN A 869 -18.27 -4.05 25.83
CA ASN A 869 -17.78 -3.03 24.90
C ASN A 869 -16.25 -2.84 24.99
N GLY A 870 -15.57 -2.93 23.85
CA GLY A 870 -14.11 -2.82 23.75
C GLY A 870 -13.64 -1.40 23.47
N HIS A 871 -12.44 -1.06 23.95
CA HIS A 871 -11.70 0.14 23.57
C HIS A 871 -10.73 -0.19 22.43
N LEU A 872 -10.93 0.43 21.27
CA LEU A 872 -10.18 0.25 20.03
C LEU A 872 -9.06 1.30 19.90
N VAL A 873 -7.87 0.88 19.47
CA VAL A 873 -6.72 1.77 19.17
C VAL A 873 -6.14 1.47 17.79
N ALA A 874 -6.98 1.06 16.84
CA ALA A 874 -6.59 0.67 15.48
C ALA A 874 -7.43 1.39 14.41
N SER A 875 -6.93 1.45 13.18
CA SER A 875 -7.66 2.05 12.06
C SER A 875 -8.77 1.10 11.59
N VAL A 876 -9.98 1.63 11.39
CA VAL A 876 -11.09 0.89 10.79
C VAL A 876 -11.10 1.17 9.29
N ALA A 877 -10.92 0.13 8.47
CA ALA A 877 -10.95 0.22 7.02
C ALA A 877 -12.17 -0.53 6.47
N SER A 878 -12.79 0.04 5.43
CA SER A 878 -13.86 -0.59 4.65
C SER A 878 -13.46 -0.69 3.18
N THR A 879 -13.71 -1.83 2.58
CA THR A 879 -13.42 -2.15 1.18
C THR A 879 -14.73 -2.29 0.43
N LEU A 880 -15.04 -1.29 -0.40
CA LEU A 880 -16.26 -1.28 -1.19
C LEU A 880 -15.99 -1.93 -2.54
N SER A 881 -16.59 -3.10 -2.76
CA SER A 881 -16.52 -3.77 -4.04
C SER A 881 -17.33 -3.04 -5.11
N LEU A 882 -16.89 -3.15 -6.36
CA LEU A 882 -17.65 -2.72 -7.54
C LEU A 882 -19.10 -3.23 -7.51
N GLN A 883 -19.32 -4.49 -7.10
CA GLN A 883 -20.63 -5.13 -6.97
C GLN A 883 -21.57 -4.43 -5.97
N ASN A 884 -21.05 -4.11 -4.78
CA ASN A 884 -21.84 -3.49 -3.72
C ASN A 884 -22.10 -2.02 -4.07
N THR A 885 -21.04 -1.33 -4.51
CA THR A 885 -21.02 0.09 -4.89
C THR A 885 -22.03 0.46 -5.98
N LEU A 886 -22.33 -0.46 -6.92
CA LEU A 886 -23.33 -0.26 -7.96
C LEU A 886 -24.70 0.17 -7.41
N ASN A 887 -25.12 -0.38 -6.26
CA ASN A 887 -26.40 -0.04 -5.62
C ASN A 887 -26.47 1.42 -5.17
N GLY A 888 -25.34 2.07 -4.85
CA GLY A 888 -25.26 3.48 -4.48
C GLY A 888 -25.49 4.46 -5.63
N ILE A 889 -25.65 3.98 -6.86
CA ILE A 889 -25.80 4.79 -8.09
C ILE A 889 -27.16 4.54 -8.77
N GLY A 890 -27.84 3.45 -8.42
CA GLY A 890 -29.08 2.99 -9.06
C GLY A 890 -29.15 1.47 -9.25
N GLY A 891 -28.08 0.73 -8.92
CA GLY A 891 -28.05 -0.72 -9.02
C GLY A 891 -27.97 -1.23 -10.46
N MET A 892 -28.55 -2.39 -10.71
CA MET A 892 -28.37 -3.15 -11.96
C MET A 892 -28.88 -2.42 -13.20
N VAL A 893 -29.84 -1.51 -13.03
CA VAL A 893 -30.39 -0.63 -14.09
C VAL A 893 -29.31 0.26 -14.71
N VAL A 894 -28.28 0.64 -13.95
CA VAL A 894 -27.17 1.52 -14.39
C VAL A 894 -26.31 0.88 -15.50
N LEU A 895 -26.40 -0.44 -15.69
CA LEU A 895 -25.68 -1.17 -16.73
C LEU A 895 -26.38 -1.12 -18.10
N LEU A 896 -27.70 -0.91 -18.15
CA LEU A 896 -28.51 -0.96 -19.38
C LEU A 896 -28.05 0.03 -20.48
N PRO A 897 -27.59 1.27 -20.18
CA PRO A 897 -27.06 2.18 -21.19
C PRO A 897 -25.84 1.65 -21.97
N ILE A 898 -25.09 0.70 -21.40
CA ILE A 898 -23.97 0.05 -22.10
C ILE A 898 -24.51 -0.81 -23.25
N LEU A 899 -25.59 -1.57 -23.01
CA LEU A 899 -26.24 -2.40 -24.02
C LEU A 899 -27.04 -1.57 -25.04
N ASP A 900 -27.63 -0.45 -24.62
CA ASP A 900 -28.30 0.52 -25.50
C ASP A 900 -27.32 1.29 -26.43
N SER A 901 -26.07 1.49 -25.99
CA SER A 901 -25.00 1.98 -26.88
C SER A 901 -24.60 0.89 -27.90
N ILE A 902 -24.43 -0.37 -27.45
CA ILE A 902 -24.11 -1.51 -28.32
C ILE A 902 -25.20 -1.77 -29.38
N SER A 903 -26.49 -1.63 -29.05
CA SER A 903 -27.58 -1.80 -30.02
C SER A 903 -27.65 -0.68 -31.09
N ARG A 904 -26.95 0.44 -30.87
CA ARG A 904 -26.91 1.60 -31.77
C ARG A 904 -25.57 1.73 -32.53
N MET A 905 -24.65 0.76 -32.38
CA MET A 905 -23.36 0.77 -33.09
C MET A 905 -23.57 0.77 -34.61
N PRO A 906 -22.86 1.62 -35.37
CA PRO A 906 -22.96 1.66 -36.82
C PRO A 906 -22.29 0.44 -37.46
N ASP A 907 -22.81 -0.03 -38.60
CA ASP A 907 -22.33 -1.24 -39.30
C ASP A 907 -20.83 -1.25 -39.65
N GLY A 908 -20.17 -0.09 -39.66
CA GLY A 908 -18.73 0.04 -39.94
C GLY A 908 -17.81 -0.29 -38.75
N ASP A 909 -18.30 -0.19 -37.52
CA ASP A 909 -17.52 -0.48 -36.30
C ASP A 909 -17.70 -1.94 -35.83
N ILE A 910 -18.54 -2.72 -36.51
CA ILE A 910 -18.79 -4.13 -36.21
C ILE A 910 -17.62 -4.98 -36.73
N PRO A 911 -16.92 -5.77 -35.87
CA PRO A 911 -15.80 -6.59 -36.29
C PRO A 911 -16.22 -7.63 -37.35
N SER A 912 -15.32 -7.91 -38.29
CA SER A 912 -15.65 -8.76 -39.43
C SER A 912 -15.92 -10.21 -39.01
N SER A 913 -16.88 -10.86 -39.66
CA SER A 913 -17.29 -12.25 -39.34
C SER A 913 -16.14 -13.27 -39.42
N ASN A 914 -15.09 -12.95 -40.17
CA ASN A 914 -13.95 -13.84 -40.38
C ASN A 914 -12.93 -13.78 -39.24
N GLU A 915 -12.90 -12.70 -38.45
CA GLU A 915 -12.06 -12.62 -37.24
C GLU A 915 -12.72 -13.29 -36.03
N LEU A 916 -14.06 -13.31 -36.00
CA LEU A 916 -14.86 -13.93 -34.94
C LEU A 916 -14.94 -15.48 -35.06
N ILE A 917 -14.69 -16.05 -36.25
CA ILE A 917 -14.88 -17.47 -36.54
C ILE A 917 -13.58 -18.11 -37.05
N SER A 918 -12.59 -18.23 -36.17
CA SER A 918 -11.45 -19.13 -36.38
C SER A 918 -11.79 -20.56 -35.93
N LEU A 919 -12.77 -21.15 -36.63
CA LEU A 919 -13.08 -22.58 -36.58
C LEU A 919 -12.77 -23.16 -37.96
N SER A 920 -11.77 -24.03 -38.03
CA SER A 920 -11.52 -24.86 -39.21
C SER A 920 -12.78 -25.67 -39.53
N PRO A 921 -13.20 -25.79 -40.80
CA PRO A 921 -14.45 -26.44 -41.15
C PRO A 921 -14.41 -27.92 -40.79
N VAL A 922 -15.16 -28.31 -39.76
CA VAL A 922 -15.42 -29.71 -39.42
C VAL A 922 -16.47 -30.22 -40.40
N GLU A 923 -16.14 -31.29 -41.14
CA GLU A 923 -17.06 -31.90 -42.09
C GLU A 923 -18.30 -32.44 -41.36
N SER A 924 -19.47 -32.31 -42.00
CA SER A 924 -20.74 -32.70 -41.39
C SER A 924 -20.81 -34.22 -41.13
N PRO A 925 -20.98 -34.67 -39.87
CA PRO A 925 -20.96 -36.10 -39.56
C PRO A 925 -22.23 -36.78 -40.09
N LEU A 926 -22.05 -37.64 -41.10
CA LEU A 926 -23.11 -38.45 -41.67
C LEU A 926 -23.32 -39.75 -40.86
N LYS A 927 -24.58 -39.98 -40.48
CA LYS A 927 -25.24 -41.23 -40.04
C LYS A 927 -25.30 -41.60 -38.55
N GLU A 928 -26.55 -41.92 -38.19
CA GLU A 928 -27.03 -43.06 -37.38
C GLU A 928 -26.80 -43.11 -35.85
N GLU A 929 -27.95 -42.97 -35.15
CA GLU A 929 -28.36 -43.75 -33.98
C GLU A 929 -27.36 -44.03 -32.83
N ASN A 930 -27.00 -42.99 -32.07
CA ASN A 930 -27.00 -43.08 -30.60
C ASN A 930 -27.21 -41.72 -29.93
N PHE A 931 -27.70 -41.72 -28.70
CA PHE A 931 -28.08 -40.49 -27.96
C PHE A 931 -26.95 -39.95 -27.05
N GLY A 932 -25.69 -40.28 -27.37
CA GLY A 932 -24.50 -39.96 -26.58
C GLY A 932 -23.69 -38.80 -27.17
N ASP A 933 -23.03 -39.05 -28.30
CA ASP A 933 -21.86 -38.27 -28.71
C ASP A 933 -22.19 -37.15 -29.71
N TRP A 934 -22.83 -36.09 -29.20
CA TRP A 934 -22.55 -34.74 -29.69
C TRP A 934 -21.63 -34.09 -28.67
N GLU A 935 -20.34 -33.97 -28.99
CA GLU A 935 -19.39 -33.33 -28.07
C GLU A 935 -19.82 -31.89 -27.79
N MET A 936 -20.26 -31.65 -26.55
CA MET A 936 -20.56 -30.32 -26.05
C MET A 936 -19.28 -29.48 -26.15
N LEU A 937 -19.34 -28.32 -26.80
CA LEU A 937 -18.18 -27.43 -27.00
C LEU A 937 -17.44 -27.26 -25.67
N GLN A 938 -16.22 -27.78 -25.58
CA GLN A 938 -15.53 -27.93 -24.30
C GLN A 938 -15.33 -26.54 -23.67
N LEU A 939 -15.98 -26.28 -22.53
CA LEU A 939 -15.91 -25.00 -21.79
C LEU A 939 -14.46 -24.52 -21.57
N ASN A 940 -13.53 -25.47 -21.43
CA ASN A 940 -12.11 -25.24 -21.18
C ASN A 940 -11.31 -24.76 -22.40
N SER A 941 -11.91 -24.65 -23.59
CA SER A 941 -11.20 -24.37 -24.87
C SER A 941 -11.14 -22.90 -25.29
N LEU A 942 -11.87 -22.01 -24.61
CA LEU A 942 -11.91 -20.57 -24.91
C LEU A 942 -11.41 -19.76 -23.70
N THR A 943 -10.29 -19.07 -23.87
CA THR A 943 -9.77 -18.14 -22.86
C THR A 943 -10.66 -16.90 -22.73
N GLU A 944 -10.75 -16.33 -21.52
CA GLU A 944 -11.52 -15.10 -21.22
C GLU A 944 -11.24 -13.98 -22.24
N ALA A 945 -10.00 -13.87 -22.70
CA ALA A 945 -9.54 -12.91 -23.70
C ALA A 945 -10.26 -13.00 -25.05
N LYS A 946 -10.86 -14.14 -25.42
CA LYS A 946 -11.71 -14.28 -26.62
C LYS A 946 -13.13 -13.79 -26.36
N ILE A 947 -13.73 -14.17 -25.22
CA ILE A 947 -15.08 -13.76 -24.82
C ILE A 947 -15.17 -12.23 -24.69
N ILE A 948 -14.08 -11.60 -24.22
CA ILE A 948 -13.90 -10.15 -24.13
C ILE A 948 -13.94 -9.42 -25.48
N GLN A 949 -13.64 -10.08 -26.61
CA GLN A 949 -13.59 -9.42 -27.92
C GLN A 949 -14.98 -8.99 -28.41
N ASN A 950 -16.02 -9.75 -28.04
CA ASN A 950 -17.41 -9.49 -28.40
C ASN A 950 -18.09 -8.60 -27.34
N PRO A 951 -18.70 -7.46 -27.72
CA PRO A 951 -19.27 -6.52 -26.76
C PRO A 951 -20.50 -7.08 -26.02
N ILE A 952 -21.32 -7.91 -26.67
CA ILE A 952 -22.50 -8.55 -26.06
C ILE A 952 -22.05 -9.63 -25.06
N ALA A 953 -21.08 -10.47 -25.43
CA ALA A 953 -20.55 -11.50 -24.53
C ALA A 953 -19.84 -10.87 -23.31
N CYS A 954 -19.12 -9.76 -23.52
CA CYS A 954 -18.52 -8.97 -22.46
C CYS A 954 -19.58 -8.39 -21.50
N PHE A 955 -20.68 -7.82 -22.02
CA PHE A 955 -21.81 -7.35 -21.20
C PHE A 955 -22.47 -8.47 -20.38
N LEU A 956 -22.68 -9.65 -20.97
CA LEU A 956 -23.27 -10.80 -20.29
C LEU A 956 -22.37 -11.38 -19.19
N CYS A 957 -21.06 -11.48 -19.44
CA CYS A 957 -20.07 -11.83 -18.41
C CYS A 957 -19.99 -10.79 -17.30
N LEU A 958 -20.14 -9.51 -17.63
CA LEU A 958 -20.21 -8.42 -16.65
C LEU A 958 -21.49 -8.55 -15.79
N LEU A 959 -22.66 -8.78 -16.40
CA LEU A 959 -23.93 -9.05 -15.72
C LEU A 959 -23.81 -10.24 -14.76
N ARG A 960 -23.23 -11.35 -15.21
CA ARG A 960 -22.90 -12.52 -14.37
C ARG A 960 -22.03 -12.13 -13.18
N ASN A 961 -20.90 -11.46 -13.42
CA ASN A 961 -19.96 -11.09 -12.35
C ASN A 961 -20.57 -10.08 -11.35
N PHE A 962 -21.59 -9.30 -11.74
CA PHE A 962 -22.35 -8.43 -10.82
C PHE A 962 -23.41 -9.19 -9.99
N ILE A 963 -23.96 -10.29 -10.50
CA ILE A 963 -24.96 -11.12 -9.82
C ILE A 963 -24.31 -12.14 -8.85
N ASN A 964 -23.21 -12.76 -9.27
CA ASN A 964 -22.48 -13.80 -8.55
C ASN A 964 -22.05 -13.33 -7.14
N GLY A 965 -22.48 -14.05 -6.11
CA GLY A 965 -22.21 -13.75 -4.71
C GLY A 965 -23.00 -12.58 -4.09
N SER A 966 -23.96 -11.96 -4.81
CA SER A 966 -24.66 -10.75 -4.35
C SER A 966 -26.19 -10.89 -4.35
N GLU A 967 -26.74 -11.33 -3.21
CA GLU A 967 -28.19 -11.42 -2.97
C GLU A 967 -28.94 -10.09 -3.15
N LEU A 968 -28.28 -8.96 -2.86
CA LEU A 968 -28.86 -7.63 -3.09
C LEU A 968 -29.01 -7.35 -4.60
N ASN A 969 -28.00 -7.71 -5.41
CA ASN A 969 -28.04 -7.51 -6.85
C ASN A 969 -29.07 -8.45 -7.51
N LYS A 970 -29.17 -9.70 -7.07
CA LYS A 970 -30.22 -10.65 -7.51
C LYS A 970 -31.63 -10.08 -7.29
N LYS A 971 -31.91 -9.56 -6.10
CA LYS A 971 -33.20 -8.93 -5.77
C LYS A 971 -33.44 -7.64 -6.55
N ASN A 972 -32.38 -6.88 -6.86
CA ASN A 972 -32.44 -5.69 -7.71
C ASN A 972 -32.79 -6.03 -9.18
N VAL A 973 -32.19 -7.08 -9.73
CA VAL A 973 -32.51 -7.62 -11.08
C VAL A 973 -33.99 -8.00 -11.17
N LEU A 974 -34.50 -8.77 -10.20
CA LEU A 974 -35.90 -9.22 -10.17
C LEU A 974 -36.87 -8.05 -9.99
N LYS A 975 -36.63 -7.15 -9.04
CA LYS A 975 -37.56 -6.04 -8.72
C LYS A 975 -37.75 -5.04 -9.87
N ASN A 976 -36.75 -4.89 -10.73
CA ASN A 976 -36.71 -3.88 -11.79
C ASN A 976 -36.81 -4.51 -13.21
N ASP A 977 -37.24 -5.77 -13.32
CA ASP A 977 -37.40 -6.52 -14.60
C ASP A 977 -36.19 -6.45 -15.54
N VAL A 978 -34.97 -6.36 -14.99
CA VAL A 978 -33.75 -5.99 -15.74
C VAL A 978 -33.46 -7.00 -16.86
N ILE A 979 -33.75 -8.29 -16.63
CA ILE A 979 -33.56 -9.35 -17.65
C ILE A 979 -34.52 -9.18 -18.83
N ALA A 980 -35.77 -8.79 -18.59
CA ALA A 980 -36.73 -8.56 -19.67
C ALA A 980 -36.32 -7.34 -20.52
N ILE A 981 -35.76 -6.31 -19.90
CA ILE A 981 -35.21 -5.15 -20.63
C ILE A 981 -33.96 -5.55 -21.43
N VAL A 982 -33.03 -6.32 -20.84
CA VAL A 982 -31.87 -6.89 -21.58
C VAL A 982 -32.34 -7.75 -22.76
N SER A 983 -33.33 -8.61 -22.57
CA SER A 983 -33.94 -9.42 -23.63
C SER A 983 -34.52 -8.59 -24.76
N SER A 984 -35.17 -7.46 -24.44
CA SER A 984 -35.71 -6.51 -25.43
C SER A 984 -34.60 -5.77 -26.21
N LEU A 985 -33.54 -5.35 -25.53
CA LEU A 985 -32.38 -4.70 -26.17
C LEU A 985 -31.58 -5.66 -27.05
N LEU A 986 -31.39 -6.92 -26.63
CA LEU A 986 -30.73 -7.96 -27.44
C LEU A 986 -31.49 -8.24 -28.75
N GLN A 987 -32.82 -8.15 -28.77
CA GLN A 987 -33.62 -8.30 -29.99
C GLN A 987 -33.41 -7.15 -31.02
N GLN A 988 -32.83 -6.03 -30.58
CA GLN A 988 -32.51 -4.85 -31.40
C GLN A 988 -31.05 -4.82 -31.88
N CYS A 989 -30.16 -5.60 -31.25
CA CYS A 989 -28.75 -5.71 -31.66
C CYS A 989 -28.60 -6.33 -33.07
N ASN A 990 -27.50 -5.97 -33.76
CA ASN A 990 -27.16 -6.51 -35.08
C ASN A 990 -26.89 -8.02 -35.01
N GLU A 991 -27.44 -8.77 -35.96
CA GLU A 991 -27.38 -10.24 -36.05
C GLU A 991 -25.93 -10.78 -36.08
N ARG A 992 -24.98 -9.98 -36.60
CA ARG A 992 -23.55 -10.32 -36.67
C ARG A 992 -22.84 -10.34 -35.31
N LEU A 993 -23.41 -9.68 -34.28
CA LEU A 993 -22.83 -9.65 -32.94
C LEU A 993 -23.13 -10.91 -32.13
N PHE A 994 -24.04 -11.77 -32.60
CA PHE A 994 -24.28 -13.08 -31.99
C PHE A 994 -23.26 -14.08 -32.54
N ASP A 995 -22.41 -14.59 -31.64
CA ASP A 995 -21.39 -15.60 -31.92
C ASP A 995 -21.41 -16.73 -30.87
N VAL A 996 -20.44 -17.64 -30.94
CA VAL A 996 -20.27 -18.74 -29.96
C VAL A 996 -19.91 -18.20 -28.56
N ASN A 997 -19.23 -17.05 -28.46
CA ASN A 997 -18.89 -16.43 -27.18
C ASN A 997 -20.13 -15.86 -26.46
N VAL A 998 -21.09 -15.29 -27.20
CA VAL A 998 -22.38 -14.83 -26.66
C VAL A 998 -23.19 -16.00 -26.10
N LEU A 999 -23.27 -17.11 -26.85
CA LEU A 999 -23.94 -18.33 -26.36
C LEU A 999 -23.27 -18.86 -25.09
N MET A 1000 -21.94 -18.98 -25.08
CA MET A 1000 -21.16 -19.42 -23.91
C MET A 1000 -21.31 -18.46 -22.71
N ALA A 1001 -21.40 -17.15 -22.93
CA ALA A 1001 -21.63 -16.18 -21.86
C ALA A 1001 -23.02 -16.33 -21.20
N VAL A 1002 -24.06 -16.71 -21.97
CA VAL A 1002 -25.38 -17.06 -21.41
C VAL A 1002 -25.33 -18.38 -20.64
N GLN A 1003 -24.63 -19.39 -21.16
CA GLN A 1003 -24.44 -20.68 -20.47
C GLN A 1003 -23.77 -20.49 -19.09
N LEU A 1004 -22.62 -19.81 -19.06
CA LEU A 1004 -21.88 -19.54 -17.82
C LEU A 1004 -22.65 -18.61 -16.84
N LEU A 1005 -23.52 -17.73 -17.34
CA LEU A 1005 -24.42 -16.94 -16.49
C LEU A 1005 -25.42 -17.84 -15.75
N ILE A 1006 -26.04 -18.79 -16.45
CA ILE A 1006 -27.02 -19.71 -15.88
C ILE A 1006 -26.35 -20.70 -14.92
N GLU A 1007 -25.22 -21.29 -15.32
CA GLU A 1007 -24.45 -22.22 -14.50
C GLU A 1007 -23.98 -21.58 -13.18
N SER A 1008 -23.55 -20.31 -13.20
CA SER A 1008 -23.16 -19.60 -11.96
C SER A 1008 -24.28 -19.57 -10.91
N ILE A 1009 -25.52 -19.38 -11.36
CA ILE A 1009 -26.71 -19.29 -10.49
C ILE A 1009 -27.24 -20.67 -10.09
N GLN A 1010 -27.08 -21.69 -10.94
CA GLN A 1010 -27.38 -23.09 -10.61
C GLN A 1010 -26.42 -23.66 -9.54
N ASN A 1011 -25.15 -23.25 -9.55
CA ASN A 1011 -24.15 -23.65 -8.56
C ASN A 1011 -24.33 -22.95 -7.20
N GLU A 1012 -24.95 -21.76 -7.15
CA GLU A 1012 -25.21 -21.03 -5.91
C GLU A 1012 -26.54 -21.44 -5.23
N MET A 1013 -26.46 -22.23 -4.15
CA MET A 1013 -27.54 -22.49 -3.18
C MET A 1013 -28.94 -22.72 -3.80
N PRO A 1014 -29.23 -23.94 -4.32
CA PRO A 1014 -30.31 -24.19 -5.28
C PRO A 1014 -31.72 -23.72 -4.92
N SER A 1015 -32.07 -23.64 -3.62
CA SER A 1015 -33.43 -23.27 -3.18
C SER A 1015 -33.70 -21.77 -3.12
N GLY A 1016 -32.68 -20.93 -2.99
CA GLY A 1016 -32.86 -19.47 -2.84
C GLY A 1016 -33.03 -18.74 -4.19
N ASN A 1017 -32.41 -19.26 -5.24
CA ASN A 1017 -32.19 -18.53 -6.50
C ASN A 1017 -33.13 -18.96 -7.65
N MET A 1018 -34.07 -19.88 -7.41
CA MET A 1018 -34.91 -20.48 -8.46
C MET A 1018 -35.72 -19.45 -9.26
N GLU A 1019 -36.25 -18.40 -8.63
CA GLU A 1019 -37.04 -17.38 -9.31
C GLU A 1019 -36.22 -16.62 -10.37
N LEU A 1020 -35.00 -16.20 -10.02
CA LEU A 1020 -34.07 -15.54 -10.95
C LEU A 1020 -33.63 -16.48 -12.07
N LEU A 1021 -33.34 -17.75 -11.73
CA LEU A 1021 -33.00 -18.78 -12.71
C LEU A 1021 -34.14 -19.00 -13.72
N HIS A 1022 -35.39 -19.07 -13.25
CA HIS A 1022 -36.56 -19.20 -14.12
C HIS A 1022 -36.80 -17.96 -15.01
N VAL A 1023 -36.58 -16.74 -14.50
CA VAL A 1023 -36.66 -15.51 -15.31
C VAL A 1023 -35.58 -15.48 -16.40
N LEU A 1024 -34.32 -15.81 -16.06
CA LEU A 1024 -33.22 -15.89 -17.02
C LEU A 1024 -33.47 -16.93 -18.12
N LEU A 1025 -33.96 -18.11 -17.74
CA LEU A 1025 -34.32 -19.16 -18.69
C LEU A 1025 -35.47 -18.72 -19.61
N ARG A 1026 -36.54 -18.11 -19.06
CA ARG A 1026 -37.69 -17.61 -19.83
C ARG A 1026 -37.28 -16.54 -20.84
N ASP A 1027 -36.55 -15.53 -20.39
CA ASP A 1027 -36.36 -14.29 -21.15
C ASP A 1027 -35.09 -14.28 -22.01
N LEU A 1028 -34.05 -15.04 -21.68
CA LEU A 1028 -32.81 -15.10 -22.47
C LEU A 1028 -32.64 -16.40 -23.27
N VAL A 1029 -32.99 -17.56 -22.71
CA VAL A 1029 -32.81 -18.85 -23.40
C VAL A 1029 -34.02 -19.20 -24.25
N PHE A 1030 -35.18 -19.41 -23.63
CA PHE A 1030 -36.35 -19.84 -24.37
C PHE A 1030 -36.88 -18.74 -25.32
N ASN A 1031 -36.54 -17.46 -25.13
CA ASN A 1031 -36.89 -16.40 -26.10
C ASN A 1031 -36.14 -16.53 -27.44
N PHE A 1032 -36.68 -17.33 -28.35
CA PHE A 1032 -36.14 -17.53 -29.70
C PHE A 1032 -36.08 -16.27 -30.57
N ARG A 1033 -36.73 -15.16 -30.21
CA ARG A 1033 -36.65 -13.88 -30.98
C ARG A 1033 -35.24 -13.26 -30.96
N ILE A 1034 -34.42 -13.63 -29.97
CA ILE A 1034 -32.99 -13.33 -29.92
C ILE A 1034 -32.26 -14.26 -30.90
N TRP A 1035 -32.39 -15.57 -30.70
CA TRP A 1035 -31.52 -16.57 -31.32
C TRP A 1035 -31.86 -16.94 -32.76
N ALA A 1036 -33.13 -16.87 -33.18
CA ALA A 1036 -33.56 -17.31 -34.52
C ALA A 1036 -32.94 -16.49 -35.67
N LYS A 1037 -32.43 -15.30 -35.39
CA LYS A 1037 -31.70 -14.43 -36.33
C LYS A 1037 -30.21 -14.77 -36.46
N ALA A 1038 -29.65 -15.52 -35.51
CA ALA A 1038 -28.22 -15.82 -35.46
C ALA A 1038 -27.81 -16.86 -36.53
N GLN A 1039 -26.51 -16.99 -36.77
CA GLN A 1039 -25.97 -17.98 -37.72
C GLN A 1039 -26.33 -19.41 -37.31
N PHE A 1040 -26.56 -20.29 -38.31
CA PHE A 1040 -26.98 -21.69 -38.14
C PHE A 1040 -26.28 -22.46 -37.01
N GLN A 1041 -24.95 -22.37 -36.93
CA GLN A 1041 -24.15 -23.07 -35.91
C GLN A 1041 -24.54 -22.68 -34.47
N ILE A 1042 -24.88 -21.41 -34.26
CA ILE A 1042 -25.28 -20.84 -32.96
C ILE A 1042 -26.71 -21.28 -32.64
N VAL A 1043 -27.60 -21.28 -33.63
CA VAL A 1043 -28.99 -21.76 -33.48
C VAL A 1043 -29.01 -23.24 -33.07
N ILE A 1044 -28.19 -24.08 -33.71
CA ILE A 1044 -28.05 -25.49 -33.37
C ILE A 1044 -27.43 -25.67 -31.98
N GLY A 1045 -26.33 -24.98 -31.65
CA GLY A 1045 -25.71 -25.04 -30.31
C GLY A 1045 -26.66 -24.60 -29.20
N HIS A 1046 -27.49 -23.57 -29.46
CA HIS A 1046 -28.51 -23.11 -28.54
C HIS A 1046 -29.62 -24.15 -28.33
N ILE A 1047 -30.10 -24.81 -29.39
CA ILE A 1047 -31.10 -25.89 -29.29
C ILE A 1047 -30.52 -27.13 -28.57
N GLN A 1048 -29.23 -27.42 -28.75
CA GLN A 1048 -28.52 -28.46 -28.00
C GLN A 1048 -28.48 -28.14 -26.49
N TYR A 1049 -28.23 -26.87 -26.11
CA TYR A 1049 -28.25 -26.41 -24.72
C TYR A 1049 -29.65 -26.41 -24.09
N ILE A 1050 -30.68 -26.00 -24.83
CA ILE A 1050 -32.09 -26.20 -24.40
C ILE A 1050 -32.36 -27.70 -24.18
N SER A 1051 -31.81 -28.57 -25.03
CA SER A 1051 -31.96 -30.03 -24.91
C SER A 1051 -31.17 -30.64 -23.73
N THR A 1052 -30.13 -29.99 -23.18
CA THR A 1052 -29.54 -30.43 -21.89
C THR A 1052 -30.42 -29.99 -20.73
N ILE A 1053 -30.74 -28.70 -20.62
CA ILE A 1053 -31.59 -28.13 -19.57
C ILE A 1053 -32.93 -28.89 -19.40
N ILE A 1054 -33.58 -29.27 -20.51
CA ILE A 1054 -34.85 -30.01 -20.50
C ILE A 1054 -34.71 -31.45 -19.94
N LYS A 1055 -33.53 -32.05 -19.97
CA LYS A 1055 -33.27 -33.37 -19.37
C LYS A 1055 -33.14 -33.26 -17.85
N ASP A 1056 -32.61 -32.14 -17.35
CA ASP A 1056 -32.30 -31.93 -15.93
C ASP A 1056 -33.56 -31.72 -15.08
N ASP A 1057 -34.48 -30.84 -15.49
CA ASP A 1057 -35.84 -30.77 -14.92
C ASP A 1057 -36.94 -30.84 -15.99
N ARG A 1058 -37.13 -32.04 -16.53
CA ARG A 1058 -38.21 -32.37 -17.47
C ARG A 1058 -39.61 -31.96 -16.96
N LYS A 1059 -39.86 -31.92 -15.63
CA LYS A 1059 -41.19 -31.62 -15.08
C LYS A 1059 -41.47 -30.13 -15.11
N TYR A 1060 -40.51 -29.30 -14.70
CA TYR A 1060 -40.65 -27.85 -14.77
C TYR A 1060 -40.77 -27.38 -16.23
N PHE A 1061 -39.85 -27.79 -17.11
CA PHE A 1061 -39.85 -27.29 -18.49
C PHE A 1061 -41.06 -27.76 -19.30
N ARG A 1062 -41.55 -29.00 -19.11
CA ARG A 1062 -42.78 -29.46 -19.78
C ARG A 1062 -44.01 -28.62 -19.41
N ARG A 1063 -44.10 -28.10 -18.18
CA ARG A 1063 -45.24 -27.29 -17.71
C ARG A 1063 -45.28 -25.89 -18.32
N HIS A 1064 -44.12 -25.30 -18.64
CA HIS A 1064 -44.02 -23.91 -19.09
C HIS A 1064 -43.65 -23.79 -20.58
N PHE A 1065 -42.84 -24.71 -21.09
CA PHE A 1065 -42.31 -24.78 -22.46
C PHE A 1065 -42.57 -26.17 -23.06
N GLY A 1066 -43.85 -26.56 -23.04
CA GLY A 1066 -44.33 -27.87 -23.51
C GLY A 1066 -44.32 -28.03 -25.04
N ILE A 1067 -44.94 -29.11 -25.52
CA ILE A 1067 -44.93 -29.48 -26.96
C ILE A 1067 -45.53 -28.39 -27.86
N GLN A 1068 -46.62 -27.75 -27.44
CA GLN A 1068 -47.23 -26.61 -28.17
C GLN A 1068 -46.21 -25.49 -28.41
N TYR A 1069 -45.47 -25.09 -27.37
CA TYR A 1069 -44.47 -24.03 -27.46
C TYR A 1069 -43.38 -24.31 -28.49
N MET A 1070 -42.87 -25.55 -28.53
CA MET A 1070 -41.84 -25.96 -29.51
C MET A 1070 -42.37 -25.96 -30.95
N LEU A 1071 -43.66 -26.23 -31.14
CA LEU A 1071 -44.32 -26.15 -32.46
C LEU A 1071 -44.57 -24.69 -32.86
N ASP A 1072 -45.01 -23.84 -31.92
CA ASP A 1072 -45.20 -22.40 -32.14
C ASP A 1072 -43.88 -21.73 -32.55
N VAL A 1073 -42.76 -22.08 -31.89
CA VAL A 1073 -41.40 -21.63 -32.26
C VAL A 1073 -41.00 -22.05 -33.68
N ILE A 1074 -41.31 -23.30 -34.08
CA ILE A 1074 -41.06 -23.77 -35.46
C ILE A 1074 -41.83 -22.88 -36.46
N GLN A 1075 -43.07 -22.51 -36.16
CA GLN A 1075 -43.93 -21.74 -37.05
C GLN A 1075 -43.62 -20.22 -37.06
N GLU A 1076 -43.31 -19.61 -35.92
CA GLU A 1076 -43.00 -18.17 -35.81
C GLU A 1076 -41.62 -17.85 -36.43
N HIS A 1077 -40.68 -18.80 -36.41
CA HIS A 1077 -39.27 -18.51 -36.73
C HIS A 1077 -38.63 -19.40 -37.80
N PHE A 1078 -39.14 -20.61 -38.08
CA PHE A 1078 -38.44 -21.61 -38.91
C PHE A 1078 -39.26 -22.18 -40.10
N THR A 1079 -40.46 -21.68 -40.37
CA THR A 1079 -41.23 -21.97 -41.60
C THR A 1079 -41.34 -20.79 -42.58
N THR A 1080 -41.52 -19.56 -42.08
CA THR A 1080 -41.91 -18.42 -42.92
C THR A 1080 -40.97 -17.23 -42.68
N GLY A 1081 -40.25 -16.80 -43.72
CA GLY A 1081 -39.34 -15.64 -43.63
C GLY A 1081 -37.98 -15.92 -42.98
N THR A 1082 -37.50 -17.16 -43.01
CA THR A 1082 -36.20 -17.56 -42.43
C THR A 1082 -35.01 -16.88 -43.10
N THR A 1083 -34.08 -16.35 -42.31
CA THR A 1083 -32.77 -15.85 -42.79
C THR A 1083 -31.79 -16.97 -43.16
N LEU A 1084 -32.01 -18.19 -42.63
CA LEU A 1084 -31.18 -19.37 -42.87
C LEU A 1084 -31.46 -20.03 -44.24
N PRO A 1085 -30.46 -20.68 -44.87
CA PRO A 1085 -30.65 -21.56 -46.01
C PRO A 1085 -31.69 -22.67 -45.73
N PRO A 1086 -32.42 -23.19 -46.75
CA PRO A 1086 -33.50 -24.15 -46.52
C PRO A 1086 -33.03 -25.49 -45.93
N GLN A 1087 -31.80 -25.91 -46.23
CA GLN A 1087 -31.18 -27.11 -45.65
C GLN A 1087 -30.87 -26.93 -44.16
N ASP A 1088 -30.36 -25.77 -43.79
CA ASP A 1088 -30.03 -25.39 -42.41
C ASP A 1088 -31.30 -25.20 -41.58
N ALA A 1089 -32.31 -24.53 -42.13
CA ALA A 1089 -33.63 -24.38 -41.52
C ALA A 1089 -34.28 -25.75 -41.25
N LYS A 1090 -34.17 -26.71 -42.18
CA LYS A 1090 -34.60 -28.10 -41.95
C LYS A 1090 -33.84 -28.77 -40.80
N MET A 1091 -32.51 -28.66 -40.74
CA MET A 1091 -31.73 -29.24 -39.64
C MET A 1091 -32.08 -28.61 -38.27
N VAL A 1092 -32.44 -27.33 -38.24
CA VAL A 1092 -32.98 -26.65 -37.06
C VAL A 1092 -34.36 -27.20 -36.67
N ARG A 1093 -35.30 -27.31 -37.61
CA ARG A 1093 -36.64 -27.89 -37.35
C ARG A 1093 -36.55 -29.33 -36.86
N GLU A 1094 -35.76 -30.18 -37.51
CA GLU A 1094 -35.51 -31.55 -37.05
C GLU A 1094 -34.96 -31.59 -35.61
N SER A 1095 -34.09 -30.64 -35.25
CA SER A 1095 -33.50 -30.58 -33.91
C SER A 1095 -34.52 -30.17 -32.83
N LEU A 1096 -35.43 -29.23 -33.14
CA LEU A 1096 -36.58 -28.91 -32.27
C LEU A 1096 -37.58 -30.08 -32.18
N LEU A 1097 -37.83 -30.77 -33.29
CA LEU A 1097 -38.69 -31.96 -33.31
C LEU A 1097 -38.09 -33.15 -32.54
N ARG A 1098 -36.76 -33.23 -32.38
CA ARG A 1098 -36.12 -34.20 -31.45
C ARG A 1098 -36.45 -33.90 -29.97
N ILE A 1099 -36.70 -32.63 -29.59
CA ILE A 1099 -37.15 -32.26 -28.24
C ILE A 1099 -38.63 -32.64 -28.04
N VAL A 1100 -39.49 -32.36 -29.04
CA VAL A 1100 -40.89 -32.85 -29.06
C VAL A 1100 -40.93 -34.38 -28.94
N LYS A 1101 -40.08 -35.07 -29.69
CA LYS A 1101 -39.91 -36.54 -29.62
C LYS A 1101 -39.51 -37.00 -28.21
N TYR A 1102 -38.56 -36.33 -27.56
CA TYR A 1102 -38.11 -36.66 -26.20
C TYR A 1102 -39.24 -36.54 -25.17
N TYR A 1103 -40.05 -35.48 -25.22
CA TYR A 1103 -41.22 -35.35 -24.34
C TYR A 1103 -42.22 -36.51 -24.55
N LEU A 1104 -42.59 -36.80 -25.81
CA LEU A 1104 -43.52 -37.86 -26.18
C LEU A 1104 -43.00 -39.29 -25.87
N GLN A 1105 -41.69 -39.51 -25.81
CA GLN A 1105 -41.13 -40.83 -25.49
C GLN A 1105 -41.25 -41.22 -24.01
N LYS A 1106 -41.41 -40.27 -23.09
CA LYS A 1106 -41.41 -40.57 -21.64
C LYS A 1106 -42.83 -40.73 -21.08
N GLU A 1107 -43.68 -39.75 -21.33
CA GLU A 1107 -45.04 -39.60 -20.77
C GLU A 1107 -45.86 -38.84 -21.82
N VAL A 1108 -47.15 -39.12 -22.00
CA VAL A 1108 -47.96 -38.52 -23.08
C VAL A 1108 -49.34 -38.11 -22.56
N ASN A 1109 -49.78 -36.90 -22.92
CA ASN A 1109 -51.12 -36.39 -22.64
C ASN A 1109 -51.94 -36.21 -23.94
N ILE A 1110 -53.26 -36.38 -23.86
CA ILE A 1110 -54.17 -36.25 -25.00
C ILE A 1110 -54.13 -34.85 -25.61
N ASN A 1111 -53.98 -33.81 -24.77
CA ASN A 1111 -53.88 -32.42 -25.21
C ASN A 1111 -52.63 -32.17 -26.06
N GLU A 1112 -51.51 -32.84 -25.76
CA GLU A 1112 -50.25 -32.67 -26.50
C GLU A 1112 -50.29 -33.38 -27.85
N ILE A 1113 -50.93 -34.56 -27.92
CA ILE A 1113 -51.23 -35.22 -29.20
C ILE A 1113 -52.14 -34.34 -30.05
N SER A 1114 -53.19 -33.77 -29.44
CA SER A 1114 -54.07 -32.81 -30.13
C SER A 1114 -53.28 -31.61 -30.65
N SER A 1115 -52.37 -31.02 -29.86
CA SER A 1115 -51.44 -29.97 -30.34
C SER A 1115 -50.66 -30.38 -31.59
N VAL A 1116 -50.07 -31.57 -31.63
CA VAL A 1116 -49.31 -32.04 -32.80
C VAL A 1116 -50.21 -32.24 -34.03
N LEU A 1117 -51.41 -32.81 -33.86
CA LEU A 1117 -52.36 -33.06 -34.95
C LEU A 1117 -53.05 -31.79 -35.47
N ASN A 1118 -53.35 -30.84 -34.58
CA ASN A 1118 -53.85 -29.51 -34.92
C ASN A 1118 -52.77 -28.71 -35.66
N PHE A 1119 -51.50 -28.83 -35.25
CA PHE A 1119 -50.38 -28.22 -35.96
C PHE A 1119 -50.18 -28.80 -37.36
N LEU A 1120 -50.23 -30.13 -37.50
CA LEU A 1120 -50.14 -30.83 -38.79
C LEU A 1120 -51.26 -30.42 -39.76
N THR A 1121 -52.46 -30.15 -39.27
CA THR A 1121 -53.62 -29.74 -40.09
C THR A 1121 -53.66 -28.24 -40.38
N ALA A 1122 -53.06 -27.40 -39.53
CA ALA A 1122 -52.91 -25.97 -39.78
C ALA A 1122 -51.72 -25.64 -40.72
N THR A 1123 -50.64 -26.40 -40.63
CA THR A 1123 -49.36 -26.07 -41.29
C THR A 1123 -49.26 -26.64 -42.70
N LYS A 1124 -49.02 -25.77 -43.69
CA LYS A 1124 -49.00 -26.11 -45.13
C LYS A 1124 -47.61 -26.08 -45.77
N HIS A 1125 -46.58 -26.44 -44.99
CA HIS A 1125 -45.16 -26.32 -45.37
C HIS A 1125 -44.42 -27.66 -45.19
N GLU A 1126 -43.15 -27.71 -45.61
CA GLU A 1126 -42.29 -28.91 -45.56
C GLU A 1126 -42.21 -29.56 -44.16
N ALA A 1127 -42.32 -28.77 -43.10
CA ALA A 1127 -42.39 -29.21 -41.71
C ALA A 1127 -43.45 -30.30 -41.46
N THR A 1128 -44.54 -30.33 -42.25
CA THR A 1128 -45.58 -31.37 -42.15
C THR A 1128 -45.04 -32.77 -42.51
N VAL A 1129 -44.07 -32.87 -43.43
CA VAL A 1129 -43.37 -34.14 -43.72
C VAL A 1129 -42.46 -34.53 -42.55
N GLU A 1130 -41.68 -33.56 -42.05
CA GLU A 1130 -40.72 -33.75 -40.95
C GLU A 1130 -41.41 -34.22 -39.65
N ILE A 1131 -42.60 -33.70 -39.34
CA ILE A 1131 -43.40 -34.12 -38.19
C ILE A 1131 -43.98 -35.53 -38.39
N ILE A 1132 -44.47 -35.87 -39.59
CA ILE A 1132 -44.96 -37.24 -39.86
C ILE A 1132 -43.80 -38.25 -39.75
N ASP A 1133 -42.61 -37.94 -40.25
CA ASP A 1133 -41.42 -38.79 -40.06
C ASP A 1133 -41.02 -38.90 -38.58
N MET A 1134 -41.09 -37.81 -37.81
CA MET A 1134 -40.86 -37.85 -36.36
C MET A 1134 -41.85 -38.78 -35.65
N LEU A 1135 -43.13 -38.76 -36.04
CA LEU A 1135 -44.18 -39.64 -35.52
C LEU A 1135 -44.00 -41.11 -35.95
N ILE A 1136 -43.56 -41.39 -37.18
CA ILE A 1136 -43.16 -42.74 -37.62
C ILE A 1136 -42.00 -43.25 -36.75
N LEU A 1137 -40.94 -42.44 -36.62
CA LEU A 1137 -39.76 -42.74 -35.80
C LEU A 1137 -40.04 -42.74 -34.28
N LEU A 1138 -41.23 -42.33 -33.84
CA LEU A 1138 -41.75 -42.63 -32.50
C LEU A 1138 -42.32 -44.04 -32.46
N ILE A 1139 -43.29 -44.36 -33.32
CA ILE A 1139 -44.00 -45.65 -33.33
C ILE A 1139 -43.07 -46.85 -33.56
N GLU A 1140 -42.09 -46.71 -34.44
CA GLU A 1140 -41.14 -47.77 -34.78
C GLU A 1140 -40.02 -47.94 -33.73
N GLY A 1141 -40.00 -47.10 -32.68
CA GLY A 1141 -38.99 -47.11 -31.63
C GLY A 1141 -39.02 -48.34 -30.71
N LYS A 1142 -37.85 -48.72 -30.17
CA LYS A 1142 -37.70 -49.87 -29.27
C LYS A 1142 -38.40 -49.70 -27.90
N HIS A 1143 -38.60 -48.45 -27.45
CA HIS A 1143 -39.08 -48.13 -26.09
C HIS A 1143 -40.35 -47.24 -26.06
N VAL A 1144 -41.28 -47.41 -27.01
CA VAL A 1144 -42.55 -46.66 -26.99
C VAL A 1144 -43.40 -47.03 -25.77
N ASN A 1145 -44.01 -46.04 -25.13
CA ASN A 1145 -45.03 -46.20 -24.10
C ASN A 1145 -46.39 -46.52 -24.76
N ASP A 1146 -47.06 -47.60 -24.33
CA ASP A 1146 -48.33 -48.06 -24.91
C ASP A 1146 -49.47 -47.02 -24.81
N GLN A 1147 -49.36 -46.09 -23.85
CA GLN A 1147 -50.27 -44.94 -23.72
C GLN A 1147 -50.27 -44.04 -24.96
N LEU A 1148 -49.14 -43.87 -25.67
CA LEU A 1148 -49.07 -43.07 -26.91
C LEU A 1148 -50.03 -43.63 -27.96
N PHE A 1149 -49.98 -44.94 -28.18
CA PHE A 1149 -50.87 -45.61 -29.13
C PHE A 1149 -52.33 -45.45 -28.71
N LEU A 1150 -52.65 -45.60 -27.42
CA LEU A 1150 -54.03 -45.57 -26.94
C LEU A 1150 -54.67 -44.20 -27.17
N LEU A 1151 -53.95 -43.13 -26.82
CA LEU A 1151 -54.41 -41.76 -27.02
C LEU A 1151 -54.49 -41.36 -28.52
N MET A 1152 -53.70 -41.98 -29.39
CA MET A 1152 -53.82 -41.83 -30.86
C MET A 1152 -55.05 -42.56 -31.47
N TYR A 1153 -55.71 -43.44 -30.72
CA TYR A 1153 -56.96 -44.12 -31.14
C TYR A 1153 -58.24 -43.48 -30.56
N GLU A 1154 -58.11 -42.38 -29.81
CA GLU A 1154 -59.26 -41.59 -29.31
C GLU A 1154 -60.05 -40.95 -30.47
N PRO A 1155 -61.37 -40.71 -30.31
CA PRO A 1155 -62.18 -40.07 -31.35
C PRO A 1155 -61.61 -38.68 -31.71
N HIS A 1156 -61.87 -38.24 -32.93
CA HIS A 1156 -61.37 -36.99 -33.55
C HIS A 1156 -59.87 -36.97 -33.91
N MET A 1157 -59.01 -37.78 -33.28
CA MET A 1157 -57.60 -37.87 -33.67
C MET A 1157 -57.42 -38.46 -35.09
N ALA A 1158 -58.22 -39.49 -35.41
CA ALA A 1158 -58.26 -40.09 -36.75
C ALA A 1158 -58.82 -39.09 -37.79
N ASP A 1159 -59.82 -38.28 -37.44
CA ASP A 1159 -60.47 -37.33 -38.34
C ASP A 1159 -59.49 -36.23 -38.80
N ALA A 1160 -58.68 -35.72 -37.87
CA ALA A 1160 -57.60 -34.76 -38.18
C ALA A 1160 -56.58 -35.36 -39.16
N MET A 1161 -56.18 -36.63 -38.95
CA MET A 1161 -55.28 -37.34 -39.86
C MET A 1161 -55.92 -37.53 -41.25
N TYR A 1162 -57.21 -37.88 -41.33
CA TYR A 1162 -57.89 -38.04 -42.63
C TYR A 1162 -58.11 -36.71 -43.37
N THR A 1163 -58.19 -35.59 -42.67
CA THR A 1163 -58.27 -34.25 -43.29
C THR A 1163 -57.04 -33.93 -44.14
N LEU A 1164 -55.86 -34.45 -43.79
CA LEU A 1164 -54.61 -34.29 -44.56
C LEU A 1164 -54.64 -34.96 -45.94
N PHE A 1165 -55.49 -35.98 -46.15
CA PHE A 1165 -55.73 -36.55 -47.49
C PHE A 1165 -56.76 -35.76 -48.32
N ILE A 1166 -57.55 -34.90 -47.68
CA ILE A 1166 -58.64 -34.15 -48.31
C ILE A 1166 -58.17 -32.76 -48.78
N ASP A 1167 -57.24 -32.12 -48.05
CA ASP A 1167 -56.69 -30.84 -48.49
C ASP A 1167 -55.73 -30.99 -49.69
N ARG A 1168 -56.04 -30.26 -50.77
CA ARG A 1168 -55.32 -30.27 -52.05
C ARG A 1168 -53.94 -29.60 -52.00
N HIS A 1169 -53.58 -28.96 -50.88
CA HIS A 1169 -52.27 -28.33 -50.69
C HIS A 1169 -51.15 -29.35 -50.43
N PHE A 1170 -51.46 -30.59 -50.04
CA PHE A 1170 -50.46 -31.61 -49.70
C PHE A 1170 -50.12 -32.52 -50.88
N GLY A 1171 -48.82 -32.68 -51.15
CA GLY A 1171 -48.31 -33.53 -52.22
C GLY A 1171 -48.22 -35.02 -51.88
N ALA A 1172 -47.96 -35.84 -52.91
CA ALA A 1172 -47.92 -37.30 -52.80
C ALA A 1172 -46.91 -37.86 -51.77
N GLU A 1173 -45.87 -37.10 -51.42
CA GLU A 1173 -44.93 -37.48 -50.36
C GLU A 1173 -45.62 -37.49 -48.98
N VAL A 1174 -46.36 -36.43 -48.63
CA VAL A 1174 -47.13 -36.33 -47.37
C VAL A 1174 -48.09 -37.52 -47.26
N HIS A 1175 -48.85 -37.79 -48.33
CA HIS A 1175 -49.78 -38.92 -48.38
C HIS A 1175 -49.05 -40.26 -48.24
N THR A 1176 -47.88 -40.43 -48.85
CA THR A 1176 -47.07 -41.66 -48.74
C THR A 1176 -46.53 -41.88 -47.33
N LYS A 1177 -46.02 -40.83 -46.65
CA LYS A 1177 -45.58 -40.92 -45.25
C LYS A 1177 -46.77 -41.18 -44.32
N LEU A 1178 -47.89 -40.50 -44.53
CA LEU A 1178 -49.11 -40.68 -43.74
C LEU A 1178 -49.71 -42.10 -43.86
N ILE A 1179 -49.69 -42.70 -45.06
CA ILE A 1179 -50.07 -44.11 -45.27
C ILE A 1179 -49.14 -45.04 -44.49
N LYS A 1180 -47.81 -44.81 -44.49
CA LYS A 1180 -46.86 -45.60 -43.68
C LYS A 1180 -47.17 -45.50 -42.19
N PHE A 1181 -47.41 -44.28 -41.68
CA PHE A 1181 -47.74 -44.03 -40.28
C PHE A 1181 -49.04 -44.75 -39.85
N ILE A 1182 -50.12 -44.63 -40.63
CA ILE A 1182 -51.40 -45.33 -40.39
C ILE A 1182 -51.20 -46.86 -40.46
N THR A 1183 -50.36 -47.35 -41.37
CA THR A 1183 -50.03 -48.78 -41.48
C THR A 1183 -49.28 -49.28 -40.24
N GLY A 1184 -48.32 -48.50 -39.71
CA GLY A 1184 -47.62 -48.79 -38.46
C GLY A 1184 -48.56 -48.82 -37.24
N MET A 1185 -49.46 -47.85 -37.14
CA MET A 1185 -50.55 -47.83 -36.15
C MET A 1185 -51.40 -49.11 -36.21
N LEU A 1186 -51.92 -49.44 -37.39
CA LEU A 1186 -52.82 -50.59 -37.58
C LEU A 1186 -52.13 -51.94 -37.34
N ASN A 1187 -50.84 -52.08 -37.71
CA ASN A 1187 -50.06 -53.30 -37.51
C ASN A 1187 -49.56 -53.51 -36.07
N THR A 1188 -49.57 -52.46 -35.24
CA THR A 1188 -49.03 -52.51 -33.86
C THR A 1188 -49.75 -53.55 -32.99
N LYS A 1189 -49.00 -54.50 -32.41
CA LYS A 1189 -49.56 -55.58 -31.56
C LYS A 1189 -49.97 -55.14 -30.15
N ARG A 1190 -49.60 -53.92 -29.73
CA ARG A 1190 -49.76 -53.38 -28.37
C ARG A 1190 -51.22 -53.04 -27.98
N ILE A 1191 -52.16 -52.97 -28.94
CA ILE A 1191 -53.55 -52.55 -28.71
C ILE A 1191 -54.58 -53.53 -29.30
N SER A 1192 -55.66 -53.73 -28.55
CA SER A 1192 -56.79 -54.60 -28.90
C SER A 1192 -57.54 -54.13 -30.15
N SER A 1193 -58.08 -55.10 -30.90
CA SER A 1193 -58.78 -54.88 -32.18
C SER A 1193 -59.98 -53.92 -32.10
N LYS A 1194 -60.59 -53.75 -30.92
CA LYS A 1194 -61.74 -52.86 -30.69
C LYS A 1194 -61.40 -51.39 -30.97
N HIS A 1195 -60.29 -50.88 -30.43
CA HIS A 1195 -59.87 -49.48 -30.60
C HIS A 1195 -59.41 -49.21 -32.05
N LYS A 1196 -58.84 -50.24 -32.71
CA LYS A 1196 -58.46 -50.18 -34.13
C LYS A 1196 -59.62 -49.97 -35.11
N ALA A 1197 -60.87 -50.02 -34.65
CA ALA A 1197 -62.02 -49.67 -35.48
C ALA A 1197 -62.05 -48.17 -35.83
N ALA A 1198 -61.61 -47.28 -34.94
CA ALA A 1198 -61.66 -45.83 -35.16
C ALA A 1198 -60.74 -45.34 -36.29
N LEU A 1199 -59.61 -46.02 -36.51
CA LEU A 1199 -58.64 -45.75 -37.59
C LEU A 1199 -58.87 -46.64 -38.84
N ARG A 1200 -60.07 -47.19 -38.99
CA ARG A 1200 -60.52 -47.92 -40.19
C ARG A 1200 -61.76 -47.23 -40.73
N LEU A 1201 -61.74 -46.79 -41.98
CA LEU A 1201 -62.90 -46.15 -42.64
C LEU A 1201 -63.97 -47.17 -43.06
N TYR A 1202 -64.24 -48.18 -42.22
CA TYR A 1202 -65.08 -49.33 -42.56
C TYR A 1202 -66.49 -49.19 -41.99
N THR A 1203 -67.37 -48.52 -42.73
CA THR A 1203 -68.81 -48.67 -42.53
C THR A 1203 -69.24 -50.04 -43.08
N ALA A 1204 -69.87 -50.88 -42.26
CA ALA A 1204 -70.14 -52.30 -42.57
C ALA A 1204 -71.25 -52.53 -43.63
N THR A 1205 -71.49 -51.57 -44.52
CA THR A 1205 -72.60 -51.53 -45.49
C THR A 1205 -72.15 -51.26 -46.92
N VAL A 1206 -70.84 -51.22 -47.20
CA VAL A 1206 -70.29 -51.00 -48.55
C VAL A 1206 -69.17 -51.99 -48.82
N GLU A 1207 -69.44 -52.98 -49.67
CA GLU A 1207 -68.39 -53.81 -50.27
C GLU A 1207 -67.67 -53.01 -51.36
N CYS A 1208 -66.33 -52.96 -51.30
CA CYS A 1208 -65.49 -52.34 -52.32
C CYS A 1208 -64.21 -53.16 -52.50
N HIS A 1209 -64.07 -53.81 -53.65
CA HIS A 1209 -62.83 -54.48 -54.03
C HIS A 1209 -61.77 -53.45 -54.46
N SER A 1210 -60.92 -53.05 -53.52
CA SER A 1210 -59.67 -52.34 -53.80
C SER A 1210 -58.48 -53.08 -53.18
N LEU A 1211 -57.26 -52.79 -53.65
CA LEU A 1211 -56.04 -53.52 -53.29
C LEU A 1211 -55.57 -53.33 -51.83
N TYR A 1212 -56.24 -52.47 -51.04
CA TYR A 1212 -55.94 -52.25 -49.62
C TYR A 1212 -57.23 -52.21 -48.79
N PRO A 1213 -57.60 -53.32 -48.11
CA PRO A 1213 -58.83 -53.38 -47.31
C PRO A 1213 -58.85 -52.37 -46.15
N GLY A 1214 -59.74 -51.38 -46.25
CA GLY A 1214 -60.11 -50.48 -45.14
C GLY A 1214 -59.52 -49.06 -45.13
N LEU A 1215 -58.83 -48.62 -46.21
CA LEU A 1215 -58.11 -47.34 -46.21
C LEU A 1215 -58.78 -46.16 -46.96
N PHE A 1216 -59.71 -46.37 -47.90
CA PHE A 1216 -60.37 -45.28 -48.64
C PHE A 1216 -61.81 -45.61 -49.11
N PRO A 1217 -62.83 -44.81 -48.72
CA PRO A 1217 -64.16 -44.80 -49.33
C PRO A 1217 -64.67 -43.39 -49.73
N LEU A 1218 -63.81 -42.37 -49.79
CA LEU A 1218 -64.22 -40.96 -49.96
C LEU A 1218 -63.96 -40.32 -51.35
N CYS A 1219 -63.26 -41.00 -52.26
CA CYS A 1219 -62.80 -40.39 -53.53
C CYS A 1219 -63.76 -40.59 -54.73
N TYR A 1220 -65.05 -40.86 -54.53
CA TYR A 1220 -66.00 -41.19 -55.61
C TYR A 1220 -67.26 -40.30 -55.66
N ARG A 1221 -67.12 -38.97 -55.49
CA ARG A 1221 -68.24 -38.03 -55.72
C ARG A 1221 -67.89 -36.59 -56.13
N SER A 1222 -67.00 -36.41 -57.12
CA SER A 1222 -67.05 -35.20 -57.98
C SER A 1222 -66.52 -35.50 -59.39
N SER A 1223 -67.12 -34.87 -60.40
CA SER A 1223 -66.90 -35.18 -61.81
C SER A 1223 -65.59 -34.63 -62.37
N TRP A 1224 -64.74 -35.49 -62.91
CA TRP A 1224 -63.69 -35.10 -63.86
C TRP A 1224 -64.22 -35.21 -65.30
N SER A 1225 -64.72 -34.11 -65.84
CA SER A 1225 -64.88 -33.92 -67.28
C SER A 1225 -63.54 -33.55 -67.91
N ARG A 1226 -63.23 -34.09 -69.09
CA ARG A 1226 -61.99 -33.81 -69.83
C ARG A 1226 -61.86 -32.32 -70.17
N THR A 1227 -60.81 -31.67 -69.63
CA THR A 1227 -59.64 -31.15 -70.37
C THR A 1227 -58.59 -30.69 -69.37
#